data_AF-A0A068YNC0-F1
#
_entry.id   AF-A0A068YNC0-F1
#
_cell.length_a   1.000
_cell.length_b   1.000
_cell.length_c   1.000
_cell.angle_alpha   90.00
_cell.angle_beta   90.00
_cell.angle_gamma   90.00
#
_symmetry.space_group_name_H-M   'P 1'
#
loop_
_entity.id
_entity.type
_entity.pdbx_description
1 polymer ?
#
loop_
_entity_poly.entity_id
_entity_poly.type
_entity_poly.pdbx_seq_one_letter_code
_entity_poly.pdbx_strand_id
1 'polypeptide(L)'
;MATVISTADNSTALHYLASARKKHSQEEVAKFLNFNVRQVRRWEKGEIEPPAHIAAELQRLLNFGLSPAKKGDFTFIDLFAGIGGIRMAFEKIGGECVFTSEWDSYAQKTYAANFPALHPLNGDITQIDASDIPDHDVLLGGFPCQPFSIAGVSKKNALGRAHGFADETQGTLFFDVARIIAQKQPRAFLLENVKNLQSHDKGRTFDVIHRTLTKDLGYQVFYKVIDGARFVPQHRERIIIIGFRDPVIFDWDMVDLPEKGQHLLGDVIHKASGEPLLEWDGSTYYDHGLGKPLDKYTLTDGLWSYLQNYKKKHQEAGNGFGFGLVTPESVTRTLSARYYKDGSEILFSQGADKNPRRLTPRECARLMGFPDTFRIPVSDTQAYKQFSQAAVVPMIEAVAKLIASFITPKEPAKTVPAVILPKNIMATGLWTKEQIKLAFHLYCQLPYGRIHGRNPEIIALAKVIGRTPDAVAMKMLNIASIDPAITSTGRVGLGNASALDRVVWDEFQSDWERLALECHLLRQQLDKDSLEDLEPENDELLPSNFTGETRQVLTTQRIKQHFFRRAVLSSYGSRCCMSGLSDSRLLIASHIVPWSKDKSNRLNPSNGLCLSAIHDRAFDKGLISLSDDWRILVSDELRTRDESFVKAIFLPLEGQQIEMPERFKPDHAFLLRHRGEIFLGSDF
;
A
#
# COMPACT_ATOMS: atom_id res chain seq x y z
N MET A 1 -33.88 -15.63 0.28
CA MET A 1 -34.65 -14.52 0.86
C MET A 1 -34.43 -14.51 2.36
N ALA A 2 -33.41 -13.79 2.83
CA ALA A 2 -33.09 -13.67 4.24
C ALA A 2 -33.49 -12.26 4.70
N THR A 3 -34.58 -12.19 5.47
CA THR A 3 -35.11 -10.95 6.04
C THR A 3 -34.10 -10.39 7.03
N VAL A 4 -33.45 -9.27 6.70
CA VAL A 4 -32.52 -8.57 7.58
C VAL A 4 -33.34 -7.56 8.40
N ILE A 5 -33.51 -7.83 9.69
CA ILE A 5 -34.40 -7.07 10.59
C ILE A 5 -33.56 -6.08 11.43
N SER A 6 -34.02 -4.84 11.54
CA SER A 6 -33.32 -3.72 12.15
C SER A 6 -33.31 -3.76 13.70
N THR A 7 -32.27 -3.23 14.33
CA THR A 7 -32.14 -3.10 15.80
C THR A 7 -32.99 -2.00 16.44
N ALA A 8 -33.94 -1.42 15.70
CA ALA A 8 -34.95 -0.51 16.26
C ALA A 8 -36.32 -1.18 16.41
N ASP A 9 -36.44 -2.45 16.01
CA ASP A 9 -37.71 -3.14 16.00
C ASP A 9 -37.80 -4.10 17.18
N ASN A 10 -38.78 -3.90 18.06
CA ASN A 10 -39.13 -4.86 19.10
C ASN A 10 -39.48 -6.23 18.47
N SER A 11 -39.83 -6.25 17.17
CA SER A 11 -39.97 -7.47 16.37
C SER A 11 -38.67 -8.29 16.25
N THR A 12 -37.49 -7.66 16.23
CA THR A 12 -36.19 -8.34 16.14
C THR A 12 -35.86 -9.09 17.42
N ALA A 13 -36.07 -8.44 18.57
CA ALA A 13 -35.92 -9.08 19.87
C ALA A 13 -36.90 -10.25 20.03
N LEU A 14 -38.15 -10.10 19.58
CA LEU A 14 -39.13 -11.19 19.55
C LEU A 14 -38.71 -12.33 18.61
N HIS A 15 -38.14 -12.02 17.44
CA HIS A 15 -37.69 -13.03 16.48
C HIS A 15 -36.51 -13.85 17.01
N TYR A 16 -35.52 -13.19 17.60
CA TYR A 16 -34.41 -13.89 18.26
C TYR A 16 -34.86 -14.62 19.52
N LEU A 17 -35.81 -14.08 20.28
CA LEU A 17 -36.38 -14.78 21.43
C LEU A 17 -37.07 -16.07 21.01
N ALA A 18 -37.92 -16.02 19.98
CA ALA A 18 -38.58 -17.20 19.41
C ALA A 18 -37.57 -18.23 18.89
N SER A 19 -36.45 -17.78 18.32
CA SER A 19 -35.36 -18.64 17.85
C SER A 19 -34.58 -19.27 19.01
N ALA A 20 -34.26 -18.51 20.05
CA ALA A 20 -33.55 -18.99 21.25
C ALA A 20 -34.37 -20.04 21.98
N ARG A 21 -35.70 -19.85 22.04
CA ARG A 21 -36.64 -20.76 22.70
C ARG A 21 -36.85 -22.10 22.01
N LYS A 22 -36.36 -22.26 20.76
CA LYS A 22 -36.25 -23.57 20.11
C LYS A 22 -35.10 -24.42 20.67
N LYS A 23 -34.09 -23.80 21.29
CA LYS A 23 -32.84 -24.46 21.72
C LYS A 23 -32.58 -24.37 23.23
N HIS A 24 -33.16 -23.38 23.90
CA HIS A 24 -32.97 -23.12 25.33
C HIS A 24 -34.32 -23.03 26.04
N SER A 25 -34.37 -23.53 27.27
CA SER A 25 -35.52 -23.39 28.17
C SER A 25 -35.79 -21.93 28.52
N GLN A 26 -37.00 -21.66 29.01
CA GLN A 26 -37.41 -20.29 29.36
C GLN A 26 -36.59 -19.74 30.53
N GLU A 27 -36.21 -20.63 31.46
CA GLU A 27 -35.38 -20.33 32.62
C GLU A 27 -33.94 -20.01 32.21
N GLU A 28 -33.37 -20.75 31.26
CA GLU A 28 -32.02 -20.48 30.74
C GLU A 28 -31.94 -19.14 30.01
N VAL A 29 -32.93 -18.83 29.17
CA VAL A 29 -33.00 -17.53 28.48
C VAL A 29 -33.15 -16.38 29.49
N ALA A 30 -34.01 -16.54 30.50
CA ALA A 30 -34.21 -15.53 31.53
C ALA A 30 -32.93 -15.28 32.34
N LYS A 31 -32.24 -16.35 32.73
CA LYS A 31 -30.97 -16.30 33.45
C LYS A 31 -29.89 -15.61 32.61
N PHE A 32 -29.79 -15.92 31.33
CA PHE A 32 -28.79 -15.33 30.42
C PHE A 32 -29.01 -13.82 30.21
N LEU A 33 -30.27 -13.40 30.03
CA LEU A 33 -30.60 -11.99 29.83
C LEU A 33 -30.65 -11.16 31.11
N ASN A 34 -30.47 -11.79 32.28
CA ASN A 34 -30.65 -11.17 33.60
C ASN A 34 -32.07 -10.59 33.82
N PHE A 35 -33.10 -11.32 33.38
CA PHE A 35 -34.52 -11.01 33.61
C PHE A 35 -35.21 -12.15 34.35
N ASN A 36 -36.41 -11.89 34.90
CA ASN A 36 -37.20 -12.95 35.51
C ASN A 36 -37.95 -13.78 34.45
N VAL A 37 -38.20 -15.06 34.74
CA VAL A 37 -38.88 -16.00 33.82
C VAL A 37 -40.26 -15.48 33.41
N ARG A 38 -40.96 -14.79 34.32
CA ARG A 38 -42.28 -14.21 34.06
C ARG A 38 -42.21 -13.08 33.02
N GLN A 39 -41.16 -12.27 32.97
CA GLN A 39 -40.94 -11.20 32.00
C GLN A 39 -40.74 -11.79 30.61
N VAL A 40 -39.88 -12.80 30.49
CA VAL A 40 -39.67 -13.51 29.22
C VAL A 40 -40.98 -14.11 28.70
N ARG A 41 -41.80 -14.70 29.59
CA ARG A 41 -43.13 -15.24 29.21
C ARG A 41 -44.09 -14.18 28.69
N ARG A 42 -44.08 -13.00 29.30
CA ARG A 42 -44.93 -11.88 28.88
C ARG A 42 -44.51 -11.35 27.51
N TRP A 43 -43.22 -11.37 27.20
CA TRP A 43 -42.73 -11.05 25.85
C TRP A 43 -43.18 -12.07 24.81
N GLU A 44 -43.05 -13.37 25.08
CA GLU A 44 -43.50 -14.44 24.17
C GLU A 44 -45.00 -14.39 23.85
N LYS A 45 -45.81 -13.99 24.83
CA LYS A 45 -47.26 -13.86 24.67
C LYS A 45 -47.69 -12.52 24.06
N GLY A 46 -46.76 -11.61 23.80
CA GLY A 46 -47.07 -10.25 23.32
C GLY A 46 -47.80 -9.38 24.35
N GLU A 47 -47.74 -9.73 25.64
CA GLU A 47 -48.36 -8.94 26.72
C GLU A 47 -47.56 -7.67 27.06
N ILE A 48 -46.24 -7.70 26.82
CA ILE A 48 -45.33 -6.54 26.90
C ILE A 48 -44.29 -6.68 25.78
N GLU A 49 -43.83 -5.56 25.21
CA GLU A 49 -42.72 -5.57 24.26
C GLU A 49 -41.35 -5.75 24.95
N PRO A 50 -40.47 -6.60 24.40
CA PRO A 50 -39.12 -6.76 24.92
C PRO A 50 -38.28 -5.48 24.68
N PRO A 51 -37.35 -5.13 25.58
CA PRO A 51 -36.42 -4.02 25.33
C PRO A 51 -35.52 -4.30 24.12
N ALA A 52 -35.38 -3.36 23.19
CA ALA A 52 -34.59 -3.54 21.96
C ALA A 52 -33.13 -3.98 22.21
N HIS A 53 -32.52 -3.60 23.34
CA HIS A 53 -31.14 -3.96 23.68
C HIS A 53 -30.92 -5.46 23.91
N ILE A 54 -31.98 -6.23 24.24
CA ILE A 54 -31.83 -7.68 24.48
C ILE A 54 -31.57 -8.46 23.20
N ALA A 55 -31.81 -7.87 22.01
CA ALA A 55 -31.57 -8.53 20.73
C ALA A 55 -30.10 -8.93 20.56
N ALA A 56 -29.16 -8.08 20.99
CA ALA A 56 -27.73 -8.36 20.94
C ALA A 56 -27.34 -9.51 21.90
N GLU A 57 -27.93 -9.55 23.09
CA GLU A 57 -27.70 -10.63 24.05
C GLU A 57 -28.30 -11.96 23.55
N LEU A 58 -29.52 -11.94 23.00
CA LEU A 58 -30.14 -13.13 22.41
C LEU A 58 -29.34 -13.68 21.22
N GLN A 59 -28.68 -12.82 20.43
CA GLN A 59 -27.76 -13.25 19.38
C GLN A 59 -26.53 -13.96 19.96
N ARG A 60 -25.96 -13.48 21.07
CA ARG A 60 -24.85 -14.16 21.78
C ARG A 60 -25.28 -15.53 22.31
N LEU A 61 -26.48 -15.61 22.91
CA LEU A 61 -27.03 -16.87 23.41
C LEU A 61 -27.27 -17.89 22.29
N LEU A 62 -27.78 -17.41 21.15
CA LEU A 62 -28.09 -18.25 20.01
C LEU A 62 -26.88 -18.87 19.34
N ASN A 63 -25.67 -18.34 19.63
CA ASN A 63 -24.38 -18.71 19.09
C ASN A 63 -24.55 -19.25 17.67
N PHE A 64 -24.90 -18.35 16.74
CA PHE A 64 -24.99 -18.68 15.32
C PHE A 64 -23.60 -19.13 14.89
N GLY A 65 -23.34 -20.43 15.06
CA GLY A 65 -22.05 -21.03 14.82
C GLY A 65 -21.53 -20.58 13.48
N LEU A 66 -20.22 -20.31 13.44
CA LEU A 66 -19.43 -20.02 12.26
C LEU A 66 -20.10 -20.63 11.03
N SER A 67 -20.78 -19.81 10.22
CA SER A 67 -20.99 -20.20 8.83
C SER A 67 -19.58 -20.34 8.28
N PRO A 68 -19.20 -21.45 7.65
CA PRO A 68 -17.92 -21.53 6.98
C PRO A 68 -17.99 -20.57 5.80
N ALA A 69 -17.63 -19.30 6.03
CA ALA A 69 -17.18 -18.46 4.94
C ALA A 69 -16.00 -19.18 4.29
N LYS A 70 -15.84 -18.96 2.99
CA LYS A 70 -14.61 -19.30 2.28
C LYS A 70 -13.45 -18.86 3.16
N LYS A 71 -12.65 -19.82 3.65
CA LYS A 71 -11.43 -19.54 4.40
C LYS A 71 -10.62 -18.54 3.56
N GLY A 72 -10.37 -17.35 4.11
CA GLY A 72 -9.60 -16.34 3.42
C GLY A 72 -8.18 -16.80 3.15
N ASP A 73 -7.50 -16.17 2.19
CA ASP A 73 -6.08 -16.43 1.91
C ASP A 73 -5.19 -15.98 3.09
N PHE A 74 -5.69 -15.06 3.92
CA PHE A 74 -5.10 -14.60 5.16
C PHE A 74 -6.20 -14.05 6.09
N THR A 75 -5.88 -13.89 7.37
CA THR A 75 -6.80 -13.39 8.41
C THR A 75 -6.44 -11.97 8.85
N PHE A 76 -7.42 -11.19 9.25
CA PHE A 76 -7.18 -9.84 9.78
C PHE A 76 -8.16 -9.44 10.87
N ILE A 77 -7.77 -8.43 11.66
CA ILE A 77 -8.65 -7.77 12.63
C ILE A 77 -8.89 -6.31 12.26
N ASP A 78 -10.02 -5.77 12.69
CA ASP A 78 -10.50 -4.42 12.33
C ASP A 78 -10.78 -3.59 13.59
N LEU A 79 -9.80 -2.77 14.01
CA LEU A 79 -9.89 -1.91 15.18
C LEU A 79 -10.33 -0.50 14.79
N PHE A 80 -11.18 0.13 15.63
CA PHE A 80 -11.78 1.43 15.32
C PHE A 80 -12.50 1.39 13.96
N ALA A 81 -13.25 0.31 13.75
CA ALA A 81 -13.70 -0.12 12.43
C ALA A 81 -14.63 0.88 11.73
N GLY A 82 -15.30 1.74 12.49
CA GLY A 82 -16.34 2.65 12.02
C GLY A 82 -17.40 1.87 11.25
N ILE A 83 -17.54 2.19 9.97
CA ILE A 83 -18.49 1.53 9.07
C ILE A 83 -17.82 0.50 8.13
N GLY A 84 -16.59 0.06 8.45
CA GLY A 84 -15.89 -1.04 7.76
C GLY A 84 -15.24 -0.67 6.43
N GLY A 85 -14.86 0.61 6.25
CA GLY A 85 -14.18 1.05 5.03
C GLY A 85 -12.83 0.37 4.80
N ILE A 86 -12.04 0.17 5.87
CA ILE A 86 -10.74 -0.53 5.78
C ILE A 86 -10.98 -2.04 5.59
N ARG A 87 -11.88 -2.66 6.36
CA ARG A 87 -12.29 -4.07 6.18
C ARG A 87 -12.67 -4.39 4.74
N MET A 88 -13.54 -3.57 4.12
CA MET A 88 -14.02 -3.81 2.76
C MET A 88 -12.86 -3.93 1.76
N ALA A 89 -11.82 -3.14 1.92
CA ALA A 89 -10.64 -3.20 1.07
C ALA A 89 -9.87 -4.52 1.22
N PHE A 90 -9.75 -5.06 2.43
CA PHE A 90 -9.06 -6.32 2.70
C PHE A 90 -9.91 -7.57 2.35
N GLU A 91 -11.23 -7.54 2.53
CA GLU A 91 -12.10 -8.64 2.11
C GLU A 91 -12.11 -8.81 0.59
N LYS A 92 -12.06 -7.70 -0.18
CA LYS A 92 -12.00 -7.74 -1.65
C LYS A 92 -10.78 -8.49 -2.20
N ILE A 93 -9.71 -8.59 -1.43
CA ILE A 93 -8.46 -9.26 -1.83
C ILE A 93 -8.27 -10.61 -1.15
N GLY A 94 -9.35 -11.22 -0.64
CA GLY A 94 -9.33 -12.56 -0.05
C GLY A 94 -9.03 -12.61 1.44
N GLY A 95 -8.97 -11.47 2.14
CA GLY A 95 -8.81 -11.45 3.58
C GLY A 95 -10.07 -11.86 4.34
N GLU A 96 -9.92 -12.58 5.44
CA GLU A 96 -11.00 -12.93 6.37
C GLU A 96 -10.91 -12.10 7.65
N CYS A 97 -11.94 -11.31 7.94
CA CYS A 97 -12.01 -10.56 9.20
C CYS A 97 -12.40 -11.51 10.34
N VAL A 98 -11.55 -11.66 11.36
CA VAL A 98 -11.78 -12.58 12.50
C VAL A 98 -12.07 -11.86 13.82
N PHE A 99 -11.89 -10.54 13.87
CA PHE A 99 -12.22 -9.72 15.02
C PHE A 99 -12.51 -8.28 14.59
N THR A 100 -13.50 -7.64 15.24
CA THR A 100 -13.87 -6.25 15.00
C THR A 100 -14.10 -5.54 16.34
N SER A 101 -13.56 -4.33 16.48
CA SER A 101 -13.89 -3.43 17.59
C SER A 101 -14.35 -2.06 17.07
N GLU A 102 -15.54 -1.65 17.50
CA GLU A 102 -16.14 -0.34 17.22
C GLU A 102 -17.02 0.07 18.40
N TRP A 103 -16.81 1.26 18.95
CA TRP A 103 -17.51 1.72 20.15
C TRP A 103 -18.83 2.47 19.85
N ASP A 104 -18.97 3.12 18.68
CA ASP A 104 -20.15 3.90 18.33
C ASP A 104 -21.30 3.00 17.89
N SER A 105 -22.39 3.02 18.65
CA SER A 105 -23.57 2.19 18.40
C SER A 105 -24.22 2.41 17.03
N TYR A 106 -24.15 3.62 16.45
CA TYR A 106 -24.69 3.87 15.11
C TYR A 106 -23.78 3.29 14.02
N ALA A 107 -22.46 3.40 14.20
CA ALA A 107 -21.47 2.79 13.33
C ALA A 107 -21.59 1.26 13.35
N GLN A 108 -21.72 0.66 14.54
CA GLN A 108 -22.01 -0.77 14.69
C GLN A 108 -23.27 -1.19 13.91
N LYS A 109 -24.35 -0.39 13.96
CA LYS A 109 -25.59 -0.68 13.21
C LYS A 109 -25.34 -0.69 11.70
N THR A 110 -24.64 0.32 11.18
CA THR A 110 -24.29 0.38 9.75
C THR A 110 -23.35 -0.76 9.36
N TYR A 111 -22.36 -1.07 10.20
CA TYR A 111 -21.43 -2.17 9.99
C TYR A 111 -22.16 -3.51 9.89
N ALA A 112 -22.98 -3.85 10.88
CA ALA A 112 -23.73 -5.11 10.93
C ALA A 112 -24.69 -5.30 9.74
N ALA A 113 -25.22 -4.21 9.17
CA ALA A 113 -26.09 -4.28 7.99
C ALA A 113 -25.34 -4.65 6.70
N ASN A 114 -24.02 -4.42 6.66
CA ASN A 114 -23.16 -4.60 5.48
C ASN A 114 -22.23 -5.81 5.60
N PHE A 115 -21.85 -6.17 6.82
CA PHE A 115 -20.95 -7.28 7.12
C PHE A 115 -21.70 -8.30 8.01
N PRO A 116 -22.56 -9.15 7.43
CA PRO A 116 -23.26 -10.18 8.18
C PRO A 116 -22.24 -11.10 8.87
N ALA A 117 -22.37 -11.23 10.18
CA ALA A 117 -21.29 -11.65 11.07
C ALA A 117 -20.76 -13.07 10.84
N LEU A 118 -19.42 -13.19 10.79
CA LEU A 118 -18.66 -14.41 11.09
C LEU A 118 -18.23 -14.45 12.58
N HIS A 119 -18.12 -13.27 13.21
CA HIS A 119 -17.73 -13.08 14.61
C HIS A 119 -18.49 -11.88 15.25
N PRO A 120 -18.55 -11.79 16.59
CA PRO A 120 -19.20 -10.67 17.28
C PRO A 120 -18.54 -9.31 17.01
N LEU A 121 -19.34 -8.24 16.92
CA LEU A 121 -18.81 -6.87 17.03
C LEU A 121 -18.51 -6.56 18.48
N ASN A 122 -17.26 -6.20 18.76
CA ASN A 122 -16.82 -5.83 20.10
C ASN A 122 -16.88 -4.32 20.27
N GLY A 123 -17.19 -3.86 21.48
CA GLY A 123 -17.33 -2.43 21.79
C GLY A 123 -15.98 -1.75 22.04
N ASP A 124 -15.91 -1.07 23.17
CA ASP A 124 -14.75 -0.33 23.66
C ASP A 124 -13.49 -1.22 23.80
N ILE A 125 -12.48 -0.98 22.95
CA ILE A 125 -11.24 -1.75 22.90
C ILE A 125 -10.42 -1.68 24.20
N THR A 126 -10.61 -0.62 24.99
CA THR A 126 -9.88 -0.42 26.27
C THR A 126 -10.31 -1.44 27.33
N GLN A 127 -11.47 -2.07 27.14
CA GLN A 127 -12.04 -3.07 28.05
C GLN A 127 -11.74 -4.51 27.62
N ILE A 128 -11.02 -4.70 26.51
CA ILE A 128 -10.75 -6.01 25.90
C ILE A 128 -9.30 -6.39 26.18
N ASP A 129 -9.10 -7.54 26.82
CA ASP A 129 -7.76 -8.09 26.99
C ASP A 129 -7.18 -8.51 25.64
N ALA A 130 -5.90 -8.21 25.42
CA ALA A 130 -5.27 -8.50 24.13
C ALA A 130 -5.14 -10.01 23.89
N SER A 131 -5.14 -10.82 24.96
CA SER A 131 -5.11 -12.28 24.88
C SER A 131 -6.40 -12.87 24.31
N ASP A 132 -7.55 -12.22 24.55
CA ASP A 132 -8.88 -12.64 24.08
C ASP A 132 -9.11 -12.41 22.58
N ILE A 133 -8.28 -11.57 21.95
CA ILE A 133 -8.35 -11.30 20.51
C ILE A 133 -7.81 -12.53 19.75
N PRO A 134 -8.47 -13.06 18.71
CA PRO A 134 -7.94 -14.16 17.91
C PRO A 134 -6.58 -13.86 17.28
N ASP A 135 -5.77 -14.89 17.05
CA ASP A 135 -4.56 -14.77 16.25
C ASP A 135 -4.91 -14.39 14.81
N HIS A 136 -4.07 -13.58 14.17
CA HIS A 136 -4.35 -12.99 12.88
C HIS A 136 -3.07 -12.60 12.12
N ASP A 137 -3.15 -12.57 10.79
CA ASP A 137 -2.02 -12.16 9.94
C ASP A 137 -1.86 -10.64 9.88
N VAL A 138 -2.97 -9.89 9.85
CA VAL A 138 -2.95 -8.43 9.68
C VAL A 138 -3.78 -7.70 10.72
N LEU A 139 -3.22 -6.64 11.32
CA LEU A 139 -3.96 -5.72 12.17
C LEU A 139 -4.32 -4.44 11.40
N LEU A 140 -5.59 -4.05 11.42
CA LEU A 140 -6.08 -2.81 10.82
C LEU A 140 -6.52 -1.84 11.92
N GLY A 141 -6.22 -0.54 11.80
CA GLY A 141 -6.61 0.45 12.80
C GLY A 141 -6.71 1.89 12.31
N GLY A 142 -7.88 2.51 12.44
CA GLY A 142 -8.11 3.94 12.22
C GLY A 142 -8.18 4.73 13.54
N PHE A 143 -7.12 4.70 14.34
CA PHE A 143 -7.16 5.28 15.70
C PHE A 143 -7.23 6.82 15.68
N PRO A 144 -7.94 7.45 16.62
CA PRO A 144 -8.06 8.90 16.66
C PRO A 144 -6.74 9.60 17.01
N CYS A 145 -6.48 10.76 16.40
CA CYS A 145 -5.30 11.58 16.69
C CYS A 145 -5.44 12.26 18.06
N GLN A 146 -4.65 11.83 19.05
CA GLN A 146 -4.62 12.37 20.42
C GLN A 146 -3.18 12.81 20.77
N PRO A 147 -2.97 13.97 21.43
CA PRO A 147 -1.65 14.33 21.95
C PRO A 147 -1.24 13.43 23.12
N PHE A 148 0.04 13.12 23.24
CA PHE A 148 0.60 12.43 24.40
C PHE A 148 0.98 13.44 25.49
N SER A 149 0.48 13.27 26.72
CA SER A 149 0.70 14.24 27.80
C SER A 149 2.10 14.13 28.43
N ILE A 150 2.75 15.27 28.71
CA ILE A 150 4.11 15.37 29.29
C ILE A 150 4.13 15.09 30.81
N ALA A 151 2.99 15.15 31.50
CA ALA A 151 2.94 15.12 32.96
C ALA A 151 3.43 13.79 33.59
N GLY A 152 3.33 12.67 32.85
CA GLY A 152 3.91 11.39 33.26
C GLY A 152 5.43 11.30 33.06
N VAL A 153 5.94 11.96 32.01
CA VAL A 153 7.34 11.91 31.58
C VAL A 153 8.22 12.84 32.43
N SER A 154 7.75 14.06 32.72
CA SER A 154 8.55 15.07 33.42
C SER A 154 8.79 14.75 34.91
N LYS A 155 7.86 14.06 35.58
CA LYS A 155 8.00 13.68 36.99
C LYS A 155 8.92 12.47 37.21
N LYS A 156 9.09 11.62 36.18
CA LYS A 156 9.90 10.39 36.24
C LYS A 156 11.33 10.57 35.71
N ASN A 157 11.56 11.52 34.80
CA ASN A 157 12.91 11.93 34.40
C ASN A 157 13.73 12.48 35.58
N ALA A 158 13.07 13.03 36.61
CA ALA A 158 13.72 13.46 37.86
C ALA A 158 14.13 12.29 38.80
N LEU A 159 13.72 11.05 38.51
CA LEU A 159 13.87 9.88 39.40
C LEU A 159 14.79 8.76 38.84
N GLY A 160 15.41 8.94 37.67
CA GLY A 160 16.48 8.08 37.15
C GLY A 160 16.12 6.60 36.91
N ARG A 161 14.86 6.28 36.59
CA ARG A 161 14.42 4.90 36.26
C ARG A 161 14.48 4.61 34.76
N ALA A 162 14.79 3.36 34.41
CA ALA A 162 14.97 2.89 33.03
C ALA A 162 13.70 3.06 32.18
N HIS A 163 13.86 3.63 30.98
CA HIS A 163 12.81 3.86 30.00
C HIS A 163 12.39 2.57 29.30
N GLY A 164 11.10 2.24 29.32
CA GLY A 164 10.53 1.14 28.53
C GLY A 164 9.04 1.34 28.22
N PHE A 165 8.51 0.53 27.31
CA PHE A 165 7.11 0.49 26.82
C PHE A 165 6.03 0.57 27.93
N ALA A 166 6.32 0.05 29.11
CA ALA A 166 5.41 0.05 30.26
C ALA A 166 5.34 1.40 31.01
N ASP A 167 6.24 2.35 30.74
CA ASP A 167 6.36 3.61 31.50
C ASP A 167 5.77 4.84 30.79
N GLU A 168 5.52 4.76 29.48
CA GLU A 168 4.98 5.85 28.65
C GLU A 168 3.44 5.92 28.60
N THR A 169 2.74 5.01 29.28
CA THR A 169 1.35 4.67 28.99
C THR A 169 0.40 5.03 30.13
N GLN A 170 -0.57 5.90 29.84
CA GLN A 170 -1.94 5.83 30.36
C GLN A 170 -2.78 6.95 29.72
N GLY A 171 -3.56 6.63 28.68
CA GLY A 171 -4.67 7.48 28.27
C GLY A 171 -4.95 7.68 26.77
N THR A 172 -4.16 7.11 25.84
CA THR A 172 -4.44 7.26 24.39
C THR A 172 -4.66 5.91 23.70
N LEU A 173 -5.56 5.90 22.72
CA LEU A 173 -6.02 4.71 22.00
C LEU A 173 -4.96 4.08 21.08
N PHE A 174 -3.88 4.82 20.78
CA PHE A 174 -2.71 4.24 20.09
C PHE A 174 -2.03 3.16 20.93
N PHE A 175 -1.97 3.32 22.26
CA PHE A 175 -1.31 2.32 23.10
C PHE A 175 -2.14 1.04 23.25
N ASP A 176 -3.46 1.09 23.07
CA ASP A 176 -4.28 -0.12 22.93
C ASP A 176 -3.93 -0.87 21.64
N VAL A 177 -3.71 -0.17 20.52
CA VAL A 177 -3.18 -0.80 19.30
C VAL A 177 -1.82 -1.42 19.56
N ALA A 178 -0.90 -0.69 20.18
CA ALA A 178 0.45 -1.16 20.46
C ALA A 178 0.46 -2.38 21.40
N ARG A 179 -0.40 -2.41 22.43
CA ARG A 179 -0.60 -3.55 23.32
C ARG A 179 -1.07 -4.80 22.56
N ILE A 180 -1.97 -4.64 21.61
CA ILE A 180 -2.48 -5.76 20.79
C ILE A 180 -1.39 -6.24 19.83
N ILE A 181 -0.65 -5.34 19.18
CA ILE A 181 0.52 -5.71 18.34
C ILE A 181 1.55 -6.48 19.17
N ALA A 182 1.88 -5.98 20.37
CA ALA A 182 2.82 -6.64 21.28
C ALA A 182 2.40 -8.08 21.61
N GLN A 183 1.12 -8.28 21.94
CA GLN A 183 0.59 -9.59 22.35
C GLN A 183 0.41 -10.56 21.16
N LYS A 184 -0.12 -10.07 20.03
CA LYS A 184 -0.55 -10.91 18.91
C LYS A 184 0.50 -11.03 17.81
N GLN A 185 1.47 -10.13 17.77
CA GLN A 185 2.58 -10.14 16.82
C GLN A 185 2.12 -10.38 15.37
N PRO A 186 1.15 -9.63 14.82
CA PRO A 186 0.66 -9.84 13.45
C PRO A 186 1.80 -9.71 12.44
N ARG A 187 1.71 -10.41 11.31
CA ARG A 187 2.75 -10.36 10.26
C ARG A 187 2.87 -8.98 9.63
N ALA A 188 1.75 -8.29 9.51
CA ALA A 188 1.69 -6.90 9.09
C ALA A 188 0.63 -6.09 9.85
N PHE A 189 0.73 -4.77 9.78
CA PHE A 189 -0.36 -3.88 10.19
C PHE A 189 -0.55 -2.74 9.20
N LEU A 190 -1.76 -2.19 9.16
CA LEU A 190 -2.09 -0.93 8.49
C LEU A 190 -2.80 -0.01 9.47
N LEU A 191 -2.19 1.14 9.75
CA LEU A 191 -2.78 2.21 10.54
C LEU A 191 -3.07 3.43 9.66
N GLU A 192 -4.25 3.99 9.80
CA GLU A 192 -4.70 5.18 9.08
C GLU A 192 -4.86 6.35 10.05
N ASN A 193 -4.44 7.56 9.63
CA ASN A 193 -4.65 8.77 10.42
C ASN A 193 -4.67 10.05 9.56
N VAL A 194 -4.92 11.18 10.20
CA VAL A 194 -4.92 12.51 9.57
C VAL A 194 -3.54 12.90 9.03
N LYS A 195 -3.52 13.59 7.87
CA LYS A 195 -2.26 14.03 7.23
C LYS A 195 -1.31 14.83 8.13
N ASN A 196 -1.89 15.59 9.08
CA ASN A 196 -1.15 16.46 9.99
C ASN A 196 -0.52 15.72 11.17
N LEU A 197 -0.65 14.39 11.27
CA LEU A 197 -0.06 13.61 12.36
C LEU A 197 1.46 13.87 12.48
N GLN A 198 2.16 14.00 11.36
CA GLN A 198 3.62 14.26 11.32
C GLN A 198 4.03 15.60 11.94
N SER A 199 3.16 16.61 11.90
CA SER A 199 3.43 17.94 12.48
C SER A 199 2.69 18.17 13.80
N HIS A 200 1.84 17.23 14.21
CA HIS A 200 1.05 17.32 15.42
C HIS A 200 1.93 17.39 16.67
N ASP A 201 1.58 18.29 17.60
CA ASP A 201 2.37 18.56 18.81
C ASP A 201 3.87 18.84 18.52
N LYS A 202 4.14 19.56 17.42
CA LYS A 202 5.51 19.83 16.91
C LYS A 202 6.27 18.55 16.54
N GLY A 203 5.57 17.56 16.00
CA GLY A 203 6.11 16.26 15.56
C GLY A 203 6.27 15.21 16.66
N ARG A 204 6.10 15.58 17.93
CA ARG A 204 6.27 14.65 19.06
C ARG A 204 5.31 13.47 19.01
N THR A 205 4.07 13.68 18.57
CA THR A 205 3.08 12.60 18.47
C THR A 205 3.53 11.52 17.49
N PHE A 206 3.98 11.92 16.30
CA PHE A 206 4.43 10.96 15.30
C PHE A 206 5.73 10.26 15.69
N ASP A 207 6.67 10.98 16.32
CA ASP A 207 7.94 10.39 16.81
C ASP A 207 7.69 9.26 17.83
N VAL A 208 6.80 9.48 18.81
CA VAL A 208 6.41 8.45 19.79
C VAL A 208 5.81 7.24 19.08
N ILE A 209 4.83 7.45 18.18
CA ILE A 209 4.22 6.37 17.41
C ILE A 209 5.27 5.57 16.65
N HIS A 210 6.14 6.26 15.90
CA HIS A 210 7.16 5.64 15.08
C HIS A 210 8.18 4.86 15.91
N ARG A 211 8.66 5.44 17.03
CA ARG A 211 9.58 4.77 17.95
C ARG A 211 8.95 3.55 18.61
N THR A 212 7.71 3.63 19.07
CA THR A 212 7.02 2.47 19.65
C THR A 212 6.90 1.33 18.64
N LEU A 213 6.46 1.63 17.41
CA LEU A 213 6.30 0.60 16.38
C LEU A 213 7.65 -0.02 15.95
N THR A 214 8.72 0.79 15.86
CA THR A 214 10.03 0.34 15.37
C THR A 214 10.96 -0.20 16.45
N LYS A 215 11.19 0.56 17.52
CA LYS A 215 12.17 0.25 18.57
C LYS A 215 11.61 -0.67 19.64
N ASP A 216 10.37 -0.45 20.05
CA ASP A 216 9.77 -1.23 21.15
C ASP A 216 9.12 -2.52 20.65
N LEU A 217 8.42 -2.45 19.51
CA LEU A 217 7.71 -3.59 18.92
C LEU A 217 8.49 -4.32 17.81
N GLY A 218 9.58 -3.73 17.30
CA GLY A 218 10.48 -4.39 16.36
C GLY A 218 9.97 -4.50 14.91
N TYR A 219 8.98 -3.70 14.50
CA TYR A 219 8.45 -3.72 13.13
C TYR A 219 9.25 -2.82 12.19
N GLN A 220 9.40 -3.24 10.94
CA GLN A 220 9.83 -2.35 9.86
C GLN A 220 8.65 -1.50 9.41
N VAL A 221 8.75 -0.18 9.58
CA VAL A 221 7.62 0.75 9.37
C VAL A 221 7.83 1.64 8.15
N PHE A 222 6.80 1.78 7.33
CA PHE A 222 6.73 2.63 6.16
C PHE A 222 5.51 3.53 6.24
N TYR A 223 5.62 4.80 5.84
CA TYR A 223 4.50 5.72 5.86
C TYR A 223 4.50 6.69 4.68
N LYS A 224 3.31 7.08 4.20
CA LYS A 224 3.12 8.08 3.14
C LYS A 224 1.79 8.78 3.31
N VAL A 225 1.76 10.07 3.00
CA VAL A 225 0.49 10.80 2.86
C VAL A 225 -0.03 10.56 1.45
N ILE A 226 -1.25 10.02 1.36
CA ILE A 226 -1.93 9.73 0.10
C ILE A 226 -3.21 10.55 0.07
N ASP A 227 -3.48 11.18 -1.07
CA ASP A 227 -4.72 11.93 -1.33
C ASP A 227 -5.75 11.03 -2.01
N GLY A 228 -6.94 10.93 -1.42
CA GLY A 228 -8.09 10.23 -1.99
C GLY A 228 -8.47 10.72 -3.40
N ALA A 229 -8.10 11.94 -3.79
CA ALA A 229 -8.36 12.52 -5.11
C ALA A 229 -7.77 11.72 -6.29
N ARG A 230 -6.88 10.76 -6.00
CA ARG A 230 -6.36 9.78 -6.97
C ARG A 230 -7.35 8.65 -7.29
N PHE A 231 -8.36 8.44 -6.46
CA PHE A 231 -9.27 7.28 -6.55
C PHE A 231 -10.75 7.65 -6.54
N VAL A 232 -11.08 8.82 -5.99
CA VAL A 232 -12.45 9.35 -5.88
C VAL A 232 -12.43 10.86 -6.14
N PRO A 233 -13.55 11.50 -6.51
CA PRO A 233 -13.60 12.93 -6.79
C PRO A 233 -13.62 13.80 -5.51
N GLN A 234 -12.68 13.55 -4.60
CA GLN A 234 -12.55 14.25 -3.33
C GLN A 234 -11.09 14.38 -2.88
N HIS A 235 -10.69 15.60 -2.53
CA HIS A 235 -9.48 15.82 -1.75
C HIS A 235 -9.65 15.27 -0.33
N ARG A 236 -8.87 14.24 0.00
CA ARG A 236 -8.88 13.60 1.31
C ARG A 236 -7.52 12.98 1.58
N GLU A 237 -6.62 13.81 2.09
CA GLU A 237 -5.27 13.39 2.43
C GLU A 237 -5.25 12.69 3.79
N ARG A 238 -4.62 11.51 3.82
CA ARG A 238 -4.41 10.67 5.01
C ARG A 238 -3.01 10.12 5.04
N ILE A 239 -2.44 10.03 6.23
CA ILE A 239 -1.20 9.28 6.42
C ILE A 239 -1.59 7.81 6.58
N ILE A 240 -0.95 6.97 5.77
CA ILE A 240 -1.04 5.52 5.87
C ILE A 240 0.29 5.04 6.42
N ILE A 241 0.24 4.27 7.51
CA ILE A 241 1.39 3.70 8.21
C ILE A 241 1.28 2.18 8.09
N ILE A 242 2.27 1.55 7.50
CA ILE A 242 2.34 0.11 7.30
C ILE A 242 3.52 -0.41 8.10
N GLY A 243 3.33 -1.53 8.79
CA GLY A 243 4.43 -2.23 9.45
C GLY A 243 4.49 -3.68 9.03
N PHE A 244 5.70 -4.21 8.90
CA PHE A 244 5.95 -5.63 8.69
C PHE A 244 6.82 -6.15 9.83
N ARG A 245 6.40 -7.28 10.41
CA ARG A 245 7.17 -7.96 11.46
C ARG A 245 8.45 -8.56 10.88
N ASP A 246 8.30 -9.20 9.71
CA ASP A 246 9.40 -9.79 8.98
C ASP A 246 9.96 -8.75 7.98
N PRO A 247 11.28 -8.55 7.91
CA PRO A 247 11.91 -7.62 6.98
C PRO A 247 11.48 -7.77 5.52
N VAL A 248 11.04 -6.68 4.90
CA VAL A 248 10.62 -6.60 3.49
C VAL A 248 11.40 -5.52 2.74
N ILE A 249 11.48 -5.68 1.42
CA ILE A 249 11.94 -4.60 0.52
C ILE A 249 10.70 -3.93 -0.04
N PHE A 250 10.27 -2.87 0.62
CA PHE A 250 9.07 -2.11 0.30
C PHE A 250 9.47 -0.71 -0.16
N ASP A 251 8.86 -0.27 -1.27
CA ASP A 251 8.86 1.12 -1.69
C ASP A 251 7.41 1.54 -2.02
N TRP A 252 7.05 2.77 -1.70
CA TRP A 252 5.73 3.31 -2.00
C TRP A 252 5.43 3.44 -3.49
N ASP A 253 6.45 3.43 -4.35
CA ASP A 253 6.30 3.45 -5.81
C ASP A 253 5.92 2.05 -6.36
N MET A 254 5.87 1.04 -5.49
CA MET A 254 5.23 -0.26 -5.75
C MET A 254 3.70 -0.21 -5.60
N VAL A 255 3.13 0.80 -4.93
CA VAL A 255 1.67 0.98 -4.84
C VAL A 255 1.19 1.62 -6.13
N ASP A 256 0.19 1.01 -6.75
CA ASP A 256 -0.49 1.59 -7.90
C ASP A 256 -1.32 2.81 -7.47
N LEU A 257 -0.77 4.01 -7.70
CA LEU A 257 -1.38 5.29 -7.36
C LEU A 257 -1.74 6.02 -8.67
N PRO A 258 -3.03 6.04 -9.06
CA PRO A 258 -3.45 6.73 -10.26
C PRO A 258 -3.17 8.23 -10.19
N GLU A 259 -3.17 8.89 -11.34
CA GLU A 259 -3.07 10.34 -11.40
C GLU A 259 -4.30 11.02 -10.82
N LYS A 260 -4.14 12.24 -10.31
CA LYS A 260 -5.28 13.03 -9.81
C LYS A 260 -6.10 13.56 -10.98
N GLY A 261 -7.39 13.78 -10.75
CA GLY A 261 -8.28 14.41 -11.72
C GLY A 261 -8.92 13.46 -12.73
N GLN A 262 -8.64 12.16 -12.65
CA GLN A 262 -9.30 11.13 -13.47
C GLN A 262 -10.75 10.85 -13.04
N HIS A 263 -11.09 11.17 -11.78
CA HIS A 263 -12.43 10.98 -11.22
C HIS A 263 -13.06 12.32 -10.93
N LEU A 264 -14.29 12.52 -11.42
CA LEU A 264 -15.04 13.77 -11.30
C LEU A 264 -16.33 13.55 -10.53
N LEU A 265 -16.86 14.60 -9.91
CA LEU A 265 -18.06 14.51 -9.08
C LEU A 265 -19.26 13.94 -9.84
N GLY A 266 -19.31 14.14 -11.16
CA GLY A 266 -20.28 13.56 -12.10
C GLY A 266 -20.38 12.03 -12.01
N ASP A 267 -19.30 11.34 -11.61
CA ASP A 267 -19.25 9.88 -11.52
C ASP A 267 -20.04 9.33 -10.32
N VAL A 268 -20.24 10.15 -9.28
CA VAL A 268 -20.80 9.71 -7.99
C VAL A 268 -22.15 10.34 -7.65
N ILE A 269 -22.52 11.44 -8.31
CA ILE A 269 -23.83 12.07 -8.15
C ILE A 269 -24.94 11.22 -8.78
N HIS A 270 -26.16 11.35 -8.26
CA HIS A 270 -27.32 10.71 -8.88
C HIS A 270 -27.53 11.22 -10.31
N LYS A 271 -27.77 10.29 -11.24
CA LYS A 271 -28.00 10.58 -12.66
C LYS A 271 -29.49 10.83 -12.90
N ALA A 272 -29.84 11.75 -13.81
CA ALA A 272 -31.25 11.97 -14.16
C ALA A 272 -31.84 10.79 -14.96
N SER A 273 -31.00 10.11 -15.74
CA SER A 273 -31.34 8.92 -16.51
C SER A 273 -30.41 7.76 -16.15
N GLY A 274 -30.97 6.55 -16.05
CA GLY A 274 -30.21 5.35 -15.74
C GLY A 274 -29.72 5.24 -14.30
N GLU A 275 -30.28 6.02 -13.36
CA GLU A 275 -30.00 5.84 -11.93
C GLU A 275 -30.55 4.49 -11.44
N PRO A 276 -29.73 3.64 -10.82
CA PRO A 276 -30.17 2.34 -10.36
C PRO A 276 -31.24 2.48 -9.25
N LEU A 277 -32.25 1.62 -9.30
CA LEU A 277 -33.20 1.45 -8.18
C LEU A 277 -32.60 0.47 -7.17
N LEU A 278 -32.15 1.00 -6.04
CA LEU A 278 -31.55 0.21 -4.97
C LEU A 278 -32.63 -0.19 -3.96
N GLU A 279 -32.92 -1.48 -3.83
CA GLU A 279 -34.02 -2.00 -2.99
C GLU A 279 -33.97 -1.49 -1.54
N TRP A 280 -32.77 -1.42 -0.95
CA TRP A 280 -32.58 -0.98 0.43
C TRP A 280 -32.66 0.54 0.63
N ASP A 281 -32.46 1.35 -0.42
CA ASP A 281 -32.66 2.80 -0.35
C ASP A 281 -34.11 3.17 -0.69
N GLY A 282 -34.78 2.38 -1.53
CA GLY A 282 -36.11 2.68 -2.05
C GLY A 282 -36.14 4.09 -2.66
N SER A 283 -37.07 4.93 -2.19
CA SER A 283 -37.18 6.34 -2.59
C SER A 283 -36.66 7.31 -1.52
N THR A 284 -35.80 6.85 -0.59
CA THR A 284 -35.35 7.65 0.57
C THR A 284 -34.48 8.86 0.18
N TYR A 285 -33.74 8.73 -0.93
CA TYR A 285 -32.75 9.71 -1.39
C TYR A 285 -33.07 10.29 -2.76
N TYR A 286 -33.68 9.48 -3.63
CA TYR A 286 -33.92 9.79 -5.03
C TYR A 286 -35.32 9.37 -5.43
N ASP A 287 -35.99 10.21 -6.22
CA ASP A 287 -37.29 9.95 -6.81
C ASP A 287 -37.10 9.49 -8.26
N HIS A 288 -37.23 8.18 -8.50
CA HIS A 288 -37.11 7.59 -9.83
C HIS A 288 -38.26 7.96 -10.77
N GLY A 289 -39.42 8.37 -10.25
CA GLY A 289 -40.53 8.86 -11.07
C GLY A 289 -40.26 10.26 -11.63
N LEU A 290 -39.60 11.11 -10.84
CA LEU A 290 -39.22 12.47 -11.24
C LEU A 290 -37.79 12.59 -11.79
N GLY A 291 -36.98 11.53 -11.71
CA GLY A 291 -35.59 11.54 -12.17
C GLY A 291 -34.70 12.54 -11.42
N LYS A 292 -34.92 12.72 -10.11
CA LYS A 292 -34.15 13.68 -9.30
C LYS A 292 -34.00 13.28 -7.82
N PRO A 293 -32.96 13.79 -7.12
CA PRO A 293 -32.90 13.73 -5.66
C PRO A 293 -34.11 14.39 -4.99
N LEU A 294 -34.45 13.95 -3.77
CA LEU A 294 -35.56 14.56 -3.02
C LEU A 294 -35.30 16.04 -2.69
N ASP A 295 -36.35 16.86 -2.74
CA ASP A 295 -36.25 18.31 -2.55
C ASP A 295 -35.73 18.73 -1.16
N LYS A 296 -35.82 17.84 -0.15
CA LYS A 296 -35.26 18.05 1.20
C LYS A 296 -33.73 18.26 1.23
N TYR A 297 -33.03 17.90 0.14
CA TYR A 297 -31.59 18.12 0.02
C TYR A 297 -31.23 19.51 -0.52
N THR A 298 -32.16 20.16 -1.22
CA THR A 298 -31.99 21.55 -1.69
C THR A 298 -31.99 22.48 -0.48
N LEU A 299 -31.03 23.41 -0.44
CA LEU A 299 -30.97 24.38 0.65
C LEU A 299 -32.19 25.31 0.63
N THR A 300 -32.71 25.62 1.81
CA THR A 300 -33.74 26.65 1.97
C THR A 300 -33.16 28.03 1.66
N ASP A 301 -34.00 28.97 1.23
CA ASP A 301 -33.57 30.33 0.88
C ASP A 301 -32.85 31.03 2.03
N GLY A 302 -33.34 30.84 3.27
CA GLY A 302 -32.73 31.39 4.47
C GLY A 302 -31.32 30.84 4.73
N LEU A 303 -31.12 29.53 4.60
CA LEU A 303 -29.80 28.91 4.79
C LEU A 303 -28.84 29.30 3.67
N TRP A 304 -29.31 29.35 2.43
CA TRP A 304 -28.48 29.75 1.31
C TRP A 304 -28.03 31.22 1.43
N SER A 305 -28.96 32.12 1.74
CA SER A 305 -28.65 33.54 2.00
C SER A 305 -27.65 33.70 3.14
N TYR A 306 -27.81 32.93 4.21
CA TYR A 306 -26.86 32.92 5.32
C TYR A 306 -25.45 32.52 4.88
N LEU A 307 -25.30 31.43 4.13
CA LEU A 307 -23.99 30.95 3.67
C LEU A 307 -23.33 31.92 2.68
N GLN A 308 -24.12 32.56 1.81
CA GLN A 308 -23.64 33.63 0.91
C GLN A 308 -23.11 34.83 1.69
N ASN A 309 -23.86 35.33 2.67
CA ASN A 309 -23.46 36.43 3.53
C ASN A 309 -22.23 36.08 4.38
N TYR A 310 -22.18 34.85 4.91
CA TYR A 310 -21.05 34.36 5.69
C TYR A 310 -19.76 34.32 4.85
N LYS A 311 -19.83 33.79 3.63
CA LYS A 311 -18.69 33.76 2.70
C LYS A 311 -18.21 35.18 2.36
N LYS A 312 -19.14 36.10 2.05
CA LYS A 312 -18.81 37.51 1.76
C LYS A 312 -18.10 38.18 2.94
N LYS A 313 -18.65 38.04 4.16
CA LYS A 313 -18.06 38.59 5.38
C LYS A 313 -16.63 38.09 5.62
N HIS A 314 -16.38 36.80 5.41
CA HIS A 314 -15.05 36.23 5.62
C HIS A 314 -14.06 36.63 4.53
N GLN A 315 -14.50 36.74 3.27
CA GLN A 315 -13.69 37.28 2.18
C GLN A 315 -13.30 38.74 2.43
N GLU A 316 -14.22 39.59 2.88
CA GLU A 316 -13.95 40.98 3.26
C GLU A 316 -12.94 41.09 4.41
N ALA A 317 -12.94 40.12 5.33
CA ALA A 317 -11.98 40.02 6.43
C ALA A 317 -10.64 39.36 6.04
N GLY A 318 -10.39 39.09 4.75
CA GLY A 318 -9.16 38.46 4.25
C GLY A 318 -9.03 36.97 4.57
N ASN A 319 -10.12 36.31 4.97
CA ASN A 319 -10.13 34.90 5.33
C ASN A 319 -10.73 34.03 4.20
N GLY A 320 -10.22 32.81 4.02
CA GLY A 320 -10.72 31.86 3.01
C GLY A 320 -11.97 31.03 3.41
N PHE A 321 -12.68 31.41 4.49
CA PHE A 321 -13.82 30.64 5.00
C PHE A 321 -15.11 30.89 4.21
N GLY A 322 -15.95 29.85 4.08
CA GLY A 322 -17.22 29.89 3.37
C GLY A 322 -17.59 28.53 2.79
N PHE A 323 -18.59 28.50 1.91
CA PHE A 323 -19.04 27.26 1.27
C PHE A 323 -18.27 26.90 0.00
N GLY A 324 -18.18 25.59 -0.28
CA GLY A 324 -17.67 25.02 -1.53
C GLY A 324 -18.82 24.68 -2.47
N LEU A 325 -18.97 25.45 -3.54
CA LEU A 325 -19.91 25.16 -4.62
C LEU A 325 -19.22 24.26 -5.66
N VAL A 326 -19.86 23.17 -6.06
CA VAL A 326 -19.29 22.17 -6.97
C VAL A 326 -20.25 21.82 -8.10
N THR A 327 -19.68 21.42 -9.23
CA THR A 327 -20.36 20.96 -10.46
C THR A 327 -19.93 19.53 -10.78
N PRO A 328 -20.53 18.85 -11.78
CA PRO A 328 -20.10 17.50 -12.18
C PRO A 328 -18.61 17.39 -12.52
N GLU A 329 -17.98 18.46 -12.99
CA GLU A 329 -16.56 18.51 -13.39
C GLU A 329 -15.61 18.79 -12.22
N SER A 330 -16.14 18.91 -11.00
CA SER A 330 -15.35 19.28 -9.82
C SER A 330 -14.72 18.08 -9.13
N VAL A 331 -13.56 18.31 -8.49
CA VAL A 331 -13.06 17.50 -7.37
C VAL A 331 -13.43 18.22 -6.08
N THR A 332 -14.09 17.51 -5.16
CA THR A 332 -14.66 18.12 -3.95
C THR A 332 -13.62 18.39 -2.86
N ARG A 333 -13.95 19.30 -1.94
CA ARG A 333 -13.26 19.42 -0.65
C ARG A 333 -13.52 18.19 0.22
N THR A 334 -12.74 18.01 1.28
CA THR A 334 -12.94 16.89 2.22
C THR A 334 -14.33 16.92 2.86
N LEU A 335 -15.06 15.80 2.76
CA LEU A 335 -16.26 15.55 3.56
C LEU A 335 -15.87 15.49 5.05
N SER A 336 -16.24 16.52 5.80
CA SER A 336 -15.81 16.73 7.18
C SER A 336 -16.85 16.26 8.20
N ALA A 337 -16.42 16.04 9.44
CA ALA A 337 -17.32 15.70 10.54
C ALA A 337 -18.36 16.78 10.86
N ARG A 338 -18.25 17.99 10.28
CA ARG A 338 -19.23 19.08 10.41
C ARG A 338 -20.26 19.09 9.28
N TYR A 339 -20.10 18.27 8.24
CA TYR A 339 -20.97 18.26 7.06
C TYR A 339 -22.45 18.07 7.40
N TYR A 340 -22.75 17.31 8.45
CA TYR A 340 -24.13 17.08 8.90
C TYR A 340 -24.88 18.36 9.31
N LYS A 341 -24.17 19.45 9.62
CA LYS A 341 -24.76 20.72 10.09
C LYS A 341 -25.47 21.45 8.96
N ASP A 342 -24.72 21.81 7.92
CA ASP A 342 -25.19 22.64 6.80
C ASP A 342 -24.69 22.17 5.43
N GLY A 343 -23.77 21.21 5.38
CA GLY A 343 -23.15 20.69 4.17
C GLY A 343 -22.28 21.71 3.42
N SER A 344 -21.90 22.81 4.08
CA SER A 344 -21.22 23.95 3.45
C SER A 344 -19.91 23.58 2.75
N GLU A 345 -19.23 22.51 3.16
CA GLU A 345 -17.98 22.08 2.51
C GLU A 345 -18.19 21.63 1.06
N ILE A 346 -19.36 21.05 0.75
CA ILE A 346 -19.69 20.47 -0.56
C ILE A 346 -21.18 20.69 -0.86
N LEU A 347 -21.46 21.74 -1.63
CA LEU A 347 -22.78 22.10 -2.14
C LEU A 347 -22.83 21.91 -3.65
N PHE A 348 -23.69 21.01 -4.12
CA PHE A 348 -23.86 20.71 -5.54
C PHE A 348 -24.76 21.74 -6.21
N SER A 349 -24.26 22.36 -7.27
CA SER A 349 -25.01 23.33 -8.08
C SER A 349 -26.14 22.65 -8.85
N GLN A 350 -27.33 23.23 -8.81
CA GLN A 350 -28.52 22.75 -9.54
C GLN A 350 -28.87 23.63 -10.74
N GLY A 351 -27.92 24.49 -11.17
CA GLY A 351 -28.16 25.55 -12.15
C GLY A 351 -28.43 26.91 -11.48
N ALA A 352 -28.61 27.94 -12.30
CA ALA A 352 -28.78 29.32 -11.83
C ALA A 352 -30.12 29.58 -11.13
N ASP A 353 -31.16 28.82 -11.50
CA ASP A 353 -32.54 29.07 -11.08
C ASP A 353 -32.93 28.34 -9.77
N LYS A 354 -31.99 27.60 -9.16
CA LYS A 354 -32.25 26.82 -7.94
C LYS A 354 -31.11 26.98 -6.95
N ASN A 355 -31.47 27.03 -5.67
CA ASN A 355 -30.48 26.94 -4.61
C ASN A 355 -29.67 25.64 -4.75
N PRO A 356 -28.38 25.66 -4.38
CA PRO A 356 -27.59 24.44 -4.39
C PRO A 356 -28.14 23.44 -3.37
N ARG A 357 -27.77 22.18 -3.53
CA ARG A 357 -28.17 21.09 -2.62
C ARG A 357 -26.97 20.48 -1.90
N ARG A 358 -27.25 19.85 -0.76
CA ARG A 358 -26.30 18.92 -0.14
C ARG A 358 -26.25 17.62 -0.95
N LEU A 359 -25.16 16.88 -0.77
CA LEU A 359 -25.08 15.50 -1.25
C LEU A 359 -26.02 14.61 -0.44
N THR A 360 -26.62 13.60 -1.08
CA THR A 360 -27.38 12.57 -0.38
C THR A 360 -26.43 11.63 0.37
N PRO A 361 -26.89 10.88 1.40
CA PRO A 361 -26.08 9.85 2.03
C PRO A 361 -25.52 8.81 1.04
N ARG A 362 -26.29 8.42 0.00
CA ARG A 362 -25.82 7.53 -1.07
C ARG A 362 -24.68 8.15 -1.89
N GLU A 363 -24.80 9.43 -2.25
CA GLU A 363 -23.71 10.14 -2.94
C GLU A 363 -22.47 10.27 -2.06
N CYS A 364 -22.62 10.49 -0.74
CA CYS A 364 -21.50 10.45 0.20
C CYS A 364 -20.84 9.07 0.27
N ALA A 365 -21.62 7.97 0.22
CA ALA A 365 -21.09 6.62 0.17
C ALA A 365 -20.23 6.40 -1.09
N ARG A 366 -20.76 6.76 -2.27
CA ARG A 366 -20.05 6.69 -3.56
C ARG A 366 -18.79 7.56 -3.56
N LEU A 367 -18.88 8.78 -3.02
CA LEU A 367 -17.75 9.71 -2.88
C LEU A 367 -16.60 9.13 -2.05
N MET A 368 -16.90 8.27 -1.08
CA MET A 368 -15.92 7.57 -0.26
C MET A 368 -15.47 6.22 -0.85
N GLY A 369 -16.03 5.83 -2.00
CA GLY A 369 -15.73 4.59 -2.72
C GLY A 369 -16.47 3.35 -2.20
N PHE A 370 -17.52 3.52 -1.40
CA PHE A 370 -18.41 2.40 -1.05
C PHE A 370 -19.30 2.04 -2.25
N PRO A 371 -19.56 0.75 -2.49
CA PRO A 371 -20.40 0.31 -3.60
C PRO A 371 -21.87 0.66 -3.36
N ASP A 372 -22.68 0.67 -4.41
CA ASP A 372 -24.12 0.90 -4.31
C ASP A 372 -24.81 -0.14 -3.43
N THR A 373 -24.28 -1.37 -3.37
CA THR A 373 -24.73 -2.44 -2.47
C THR A 373 -24.60 -2.11 -0.98
N PHE A 374 -23.86 -1.07 -0.61
CA PHE A 374 -23.68 -0.65 0.78
C PHE A 374 -24.99 -0.08 1.36
N ARG A 375 -25.48 -0.67 2.45
CA ARG A 375 -26.74 -0.29 3.11
C ARG A 375 -26.53 0.80 4.15
N ILE A 376 -27.48 1.73 4.26
CA ILE A 376 -27.41 2.88 5.18
C ILE A 376 -28.62 2.83 6.14
N PRO A 377 -28.56 2.08 7.26
CA PRO A 377 -29.70 1.83 8.15
C PRO A 377 -29.91 2.93 9.22
N VAL A 378 -29.30 4.10 9.02
CA VAL A 378 -29.28 5.22 9.98
C VAL A 378 -29.80 6.49 9.32
N SER A 379 -30.10 7.51 10.14
CA SER A 379 -30.55 8.80 9.62
C SER A 379 -29.46 9.52 8.81
N ASP A 380 -29.86 10.44 7.93
CA ASP A 380 -28.96 11.25 7.11
C ASP A 380 -27.84 11.90 7.97
N THR A 381 -28.21 12.48 9.12
CA THR A 381 -27.25 13.09 10.06
C THR A 381 -26.16 12.12 10.52
N GLN A 382 -26.53 10.88 10.87
CA GLN A 382 -25.56 9.88 11.31
C GLN A 382 -24.75 9.35 10.13
N ALA A 383 -25.38 9.14 8.97
CA ALA A 383 -24.68 8.73 7.76
C ALA A 383 -23.60 9.75 7.36
N TYR A 384 -23.90 11.05 7.41
CA TYR A 384 -22.91 12.10 7.13
C TYR A 384 -21.71 12.05 8.09
N LYS A 385 -21.94 11.83 9.39
CA LYS A 385 -20.85 11.66 10.36
C LYS A 385 -20.02 10.41 10.04
N GLN A 386 -20.66 9.29 9.78
CA GLN A 386 -20.00 8.02 9.46
C GLN A 386 -19.11 8.13 8.21
N PHE A 387 -19.65 8.62 7.09
CA PHE A 387 -18.86 8.78 5.85
C PHE A 387 -17.75 9.82 5.99
N SER A 388 -17.96 10.87 6.79
CA SER A 388 -16.90 11.85 7.03
C SER A 388 -15.69 11.32 7.80
N GLN A 389 -15.89 10.24 8.57
CA GLN A 389 -14.85 9.57 9.36
C GLN A 389 -14.27 8.34 8.65
N ALA A 390 -14.96 7.78 7.66
CA ALA A 390 -14.51 6.62 6.91
C ALA A 390 -13.18 6.87 6.14
N ALA A 391 -12.42 5.80 5.93
CA ALA A 391 -11.31 5.78 4.98
C ALA A 391 -11.84 5.76 3.54
N VAL A 392 -11.04 6.24 2.58
CA VAL A 392 -11.36 6.12 1.14
C VAL A 392 -11.10 4.67 0.73
N VAL A 393 -12.16 3.90 0.47
CA VAL A 393 -12.07 2.44 0.25
C VAL A 393 -11.08 2.05 -0.85
N PRO A 394 -11.14 2.59 -2.08
CA PRO A 394 -10.21 2.20 -3.15
C PRO A 394 -8.74 2.60 -2.87
N MET A 395 -8.52 3.66 -2.10
CA MET A 395 -7.18 4.05 -1.66
C MET A 395 -6.60 3.00 -0.69
N ILE A 396 -7.40 2.53 0.26
CA ILE A 396 -6.98 1.44 1.16
C ILE A 396 -6.79 0.14 0.37
N GLU A 397 -7.66 -0.16 -0.60
CA GLU A 397 -7.56 -1.35 -1.44
C GLU A 397 -6.23 -1.41 -2.20
N ALA A 398 -5.78 -0.29 -2.77
CA ALA A 398 -4.49 -0.20 -3.46
C ALA A 398 -3.31 -0.57 -2.53
N VAL A 399 -3.34 -0.10 -1.28
CA VAL A 399 -2.31 -0.41 -0.28
C VAL A 399 -2.44 -1.85 0.21
N ALA A 400 -3.66 -2.31 0.46
CA ALA A 400 -3.96 -3.66 0.94
C ALA A 400 -3.45 -4.74 -0.03
N LYS A 401 -3.61 -4.54 -1.35
CA LYS A 401 -3.06 -5.42 -2.40
C LYS A 401 -1.55 -5.62 -2.26
N LEU A 402 -0.83 -4.55 -1.95
CA LEU A 402 0.61 -4.61 -1.77
C LEU A 402 0.98 -5.34 -0.47
N ILE A 403 0.31 -5.03 0.65
CA ILE A 403 0.52 -5.74 1.92
C ILE A 403 0.27 -7.24 1.75
N ALA A 404 -0.87 -7.62 1.15
CA ALA A 404 -1.22 -9.01 0.88
C ALA A 404 -0.10 -9.71 0.11
N SER A 405 0.48 -9.07 -0.91
CA SER A 405 1.57 -9.66 -1.71
C SER A 405 2.84 -10.03 -0.92
N PHE A 406 3.04 -9.44 0.26
CA PHE A 406 4.15 -9.77 1.17
C PHE A 406 3.79 -10.82 2.23
N ILE A 407 2.50 -10.97 2.56
CA ILE A 407 2.06 -11.89 3.62
C ILE A 407 1.43 -13.17 3.07
N THR A 408 0.68 -13.13 1.97
CA THR A 408 0.15 -14.36 1.39
C THR A 408 1.31 -15.12 0.74
N PRO A 409 1.49 -16.42 1.03
CA PRO A 409 2.38 -17.24 0.23
C PRO A 409 1.89 -17.13 -1.21
N LYS A 410 2.75 -16.66 -2.12
CA LYS A 410 2.47 -16.86 -3.54
C LYS A 410 2.29 -18.37 -3.73
N GLU A 411 1.34 -18.79 -4.58
CA GLU A 411 1.47 -20.11 -5.22
C GLU A 411 2.96 -20.31 -5.52
N PRO A 412 3.57 -21.43 -5.09
CA PRO A 412 5.02 -21.62 -5.22
C PRO A 412 5.38 -21.28 -6.65
N ALA A 413 6.03 -20.12 -6.82
CA ALA A 413 6.05 -19.39 -8.08
C ALA A 413 6.33 -20.36 -9.21
N LYS A 414 5.29 -20.78 -9.96
CA LYS A 414 5.26 -22.00 -10.80
C LYS A 414 6.55 -22.78 -10.63
N THR A 415 6.69 -23.53 -9.52
CA THR A 415 7.91 -24.27 -9.12
C THR A 415 9.06 -23.94 -10.05
N VAL A 416 9.88 -22.92 -9.72
CA VAL A 416 11.10 -22.61 -10.50
C VAL A 416 11.66 -23.97 -10.91
N PRO A 417 11.60 -24.32 -12.22
CA PRO A 417 11.68 -25.71 -12.63
C PRO A 417 12.91 -26.26 -11.95
N ALA A 418 12.75 -27.32 -11.15
CA ALA A 418 13.81 -27.82 -10.30
C ALA A 418 15.08 -27.82 -11.15
N VAL A 419 16.00 -26.90 -10.84
CA VAL A 419 17.21 -26.76 -11.62
C VAL A 419 18.00 -28.02 -11.24
N ILE A 420 17.86 -29.05 -12.07
CA ILE A 420 18.57 -30.31 -11.88
C ILE A 420 20.01 -29.99 -12.27
N LEU A 421 20.92 -30.09 -11.31
CA LEU A 421 22.34 -29.95 -11.58
C LEU A 421 22.72 -30.88 -12.76
N PRO A 422 23.16 -30.36 -13.91
CA PRO A 422 23.50 -31.22 -15.02
C PRO A 422 24.65 -32.14 -14.62
N LYS A 423 24.54 -33.45 -14.87
CA LYS A 423 25.61 -34.42 -14.57
C LYS A 423 26.96 -34.05 -15.21
N ASN A 424 26.91 -33.25 -16.28
CA ASN A 424 28.05 -32.76 -17.05
C ASN A 424 28.48 -31.32 -16.71
N ILE A 425 28.00 -30.70 -15.62
CA ILE A 425 28.36 -29.32 -15.25
C ILE A 425 29.86 -29.13 -14.99
N MET A 426 30.54 -30.20 -14.56
CA MET A 426 32.00 -30.30 -14.36
C MET A 426 32.75 -30.85 -15.59
N ALA A 427 32.08 -31.00 -16.73
CA ALA A 427 32.72 -31.57 -17.92
C ALA A 427 33.84 -30.65 -18.41
N THR A 428 35.02 -31.23 -18.61
CA THR A 428 36.22 -30.55 -19.13
C THR A 428 36.27 -30.51 -20.66
N GLY A 429 35.35 -31.20 -21.34
CA GLY A 429 35.20 -31.21 -22.81
C GLY A 429 34.52 -29.96 -23.39
N LEU A 430 33.55 -30.13 -24.30
CA LEU A 430 32.78 -29.01 -24.87
C LEU A 430 32.03 -28.23 -23.77
N TRP A 431 31.89 -26.91 -23.96
CA TRP A 431 31.14 -26.05 -23.04
C TRP A 431 29.66 -26.45 -23.01
N THR A 432 29.12 -26.64 -21.81
CA THR A 432 27.68 -26.87 -21.65
C THR A 432 26.91 -25.55 -21.63
N LYS A 433 25.60 -25.62 -21.84
CA LYS A 433 24.73 -24.44 -21.81
C LYS A 433 24.77 -23.75 -20.45
N GLU A 434 24.76 -24.52 -19.36
CA GLU A 434 24.76 -24.01 -17.99
C GLU A 434 26.11 -23.39 -17.60
N GLN A 435 27.23 -23.96 -18.08
CA GLN A 435 28.56 -23.33 -17.93
C GLN A 435 28.60 -21.95 -18.62
N ILE A 436 28.00 -21.84 -19.81
CA ILE A 436 27.92 -20.57 -20.55
C ILE A 436 26.98 -19.60 -19.84
N LYS A 437 25.82 -20.04 -19.34
CA LYS A 437 24.89 -19.18 -18.55
C LYS A 437 25.57 -18.59 -17.32
N LEU A 438 26.33 -19.39 -16.57
CA LEU A 438 27.07 -18.91 -15.38
C LEU A 438 28.20 -17.94 -15.75
N ALA A 439 28.92 -18.21 -16.84
CA ALA A 439 29.95 -17.29 -17.36
C ALA A 439 29.33 -15.97 -17.85
N PHE A 440 28.17 -16.04 -18.52
CA PHE A 440 27.41 -14.87 -18.97
C PHE A 440 26.91 -14.04 -17.79
N HIS A 441 26.33 -14.69 -16.77
CA HIS A 441 25.85 -14.01 -15.56
C HIS A 441 26.98 -13.22 -14.88
N LEU A 442 28.16 -13.83 -14.73
CA LEU A 442 29.32 -13.15 -14.16
C LEU A 442 29.86 -12.05 -15.09
N TYR A 443 29.83 -12.28 -16.41
CA TYR A 443 30.18 -11.26 -17.40
C TYR A 443 29.35 -9.99 -17.21
N CYS A 444 28.04 -10.09 -17.01
CA CYS A 444 27.18 -8.93 -16.76
C CYS A 444 27.59 -8.10 -15.54
N GLN A 445 28.27 -8.69 -14.54
CA GLN A 445 28.53 -8.08 -13.23
C GLN A 445 29.98 -7.59 -13.02
N LEU A 446 30.89 -7.94 -13.93
CA LEU A 446 32.31 -7.57 -13.85
C LEU A 446 32.66 -6.49 -14.88
N PRO A 447 33.35 -5.40 -14.51
CA PRO A 447 33.88 -4.44 -15.47
C PRO A 447 34.79 -5.12 -16.51
N TYR A 448 34.82 -4.62 -17.75
CA TYR A 448 35.55 -5.26 -18.85
C TYR A 448 37.04 -5.47 -18.53
N GLY A 449 37.70 -4.47 -17.94
CA GLY A 449 39.11 -4.54 -17.53
C GLY A 449 39.44 -5.55 -16.42
N ARG A 450 38.43 -6.12 -15.76
CA ARG A 450 38.58 -7.14 -14.71
C ARG A 450 38.35 -8.57 -15.21
N ILE A 451 38.13 -8.77 -16.51
CA ILE A 451 37.92 -10.09 -17.12
C ILE A 451 39.28 -10.75 -17.41
N HIS A 452 39.88 -11.38 -16.40
CA HIS A 452 41.15 -12.11 -16.52
C HIS A 452 41.25 -13.26 -15.52
N GLY A 453 42.07 -14.28 -15.80
CA GLY A 453 42.18 -15.48 -14.95
C GLY A 453 42.67 -15.25 -13.52
N ARG A 454 43.24 -14.07 -13.21
CA ARG A 454 43.62 -13.66 -11.84
C ARG A 454 42.48 -13.07 -11.00
N ASN A 455 41.29 -12.89 -11.57
CA ASN A 455 40.16 -12.29 -10.86
C ASN A 455 39.56 -13.31 -9.88
N PRO A 456 39.40 -12.97 -8.58
CA PRO A 456 38.87 -13.90 -7.58
C PRO A 456 37.50 -14.50 -7.93
N GLU A 457 36.58 -13.72 -8.49
CA GLU A 457 35.24 -14.18 -8.86
C GLU A 457 35.27 -15.15 -10.05
N ILE A 458 36.20 -14.93 -10.99
CA ILE A 458 36.44 -15.83 -12.12
C ILE A 458 37.09 -17.13 -11.63
N ILE A 459 38.05 -17.04 -10.71
CA ILE A 459 38.68 -18.22 -10.09
C ILE A 459 37.64 -19.05 -9.34
N ALA A 460 36.78 -18.39 -8.55
CA ALA A 460 35.69 -19.05 -7.83
C ALA A 460 34.73 -19.75 -8.81
N LEU A 461 34.29 -19.05 -9.87
CA LEU A 461 33.41 -19.66 -10.87
C LEU A 461 34.09 -20.87 -11.55
N ALA A 462 35.35 -20.72 -11.96
CA ALA A 462 36.11 -21.76 -12.65
C ALA A 462 36.21 -23.05 -11.82
N LYS A 463 36.49 -22.93 -10.52
CA LYS A 463 36.51 -24.05 -9.57
C LYS A 463 35.17 -24.79 -9.53
N VAL A 464 34.08 -24.03 -9.48
CA VAL A 464 32.70 -24.52 -9.31
C VAL A 464 32.19 -25.23 -10.56
N ILE A 465 32.66 -24.86 -11.76
CA ILE A 465 32.24 -25.47 -13.04
C ILE A 465 33.30 -26.40 -13.67
N GLY A 466 34.38 -26.72 -12.96
CA GLY A 466 35.43 -27.61 -13.45
C GLY A 466 36.24 -27.06 -14.63
N ARG A 467 36.48 -25.73 -14.68
CA ARG A 467 37.26 -25.06 -15.73
C ARG A 467 38.50 -24.37 -15.14
N THR A 468 39.43 -23.97 -15.99
CA THR A 468 40.53 -23.08 -15.58
C THR A 468 40.03 -21.62 -15.57
N PRO A 469 40.57 -20.75 -14.69
CA PRO A 469 40.20 -19.33 -14.66
C PRO A 469 40.38 -18.64 -16.02
N ASP A 470 41.45 -18.97 -16.74
CA ASP A 470 41.69 -18.44 -18.08
C ASP A 470 40.65 -18.92 -19.08
N ALA A 471 40.19 -20.17 -19.02
CA ALA A 471 39.13 -20.65 -19.90
C ALA A 471 37.81 -19.90 -19.68
N VAL A 472 37.47 -19.59 -18.43
CA VAL A 472 36.29 -18.78 -18.08
C VAL A 472 36.44 -17.35 -18.58
N ALA A 473 37.58 -16.71 -18.33
CA ALA A 473 37.86 -15.36 -18.84
C ALA A 473 37.77 -15.31 -20.37
N MET A 474 38.37 -16.27 -21.07
CA MET A 474 38.31 -16.39 -22.52
C MET A 474 36.87 -16.59 -23.02
N LYS A 475 36.06 -17.39 -22.33
CA LYS A 475 34.63 -17.56 -22.66
C LYS A 475 33.85 -16.26 -22.50
N MET A 476 34.09 -15.50 -21.43
CA MET A 476 33.47 -14.18 -21.24
C MET A 476 33.90 -13.20 -22.33
N LEU A 477 35.14 -13.26 -22.80
CA LEU A 477 35.62 -12.46 -23.93
C LEU A 477 34.99 -12.89 -25.27
N ASN A 478 34.71 -14.18 -25.46
CA ASN A 478 33.93 -14.65 -26.62
C ASN A 478 32.48 -14.11 -26.56
N ILE A 479 31.85 -14.11 -25.38
CA ILE A 479 30.52 -13.51 -25.18
C ILE A 479 30.57 -12.00 -25.49
N ALA A 480 31.61 -11.30 -25.03
CA ALA A 480 31.79 -9.88 -25.34
C ALA A 480 31.93 -9.60 -26.85
N SER A 481 32.43 -10.56 -27.64
CA SER A 481 32.56 -10.41 -29.10
C SER A 481 31.21 -10.40 -29.86
N ILE A 482 30.13 -10.83 -29.21
CA ILE A 482 28.76 -10.79 -29.75
C ILE A 482 27.89 -9.74 -29.06
N ASP A 483 28.44 -8.99 -28.09
CA ASP A 483 27.77 -7.85 -27.46
C ASP A 483 27.78 -6.65 -28.43
N PRO A 484 26.61 -6.18 -28.91
CA PRO A 484 26.54 -5.03 -29.80
C PRO A 484 27.25 -3.79 -29.23
N ALA A 485 27.16 -3.56 -27.91
CA ALA A 485 27.76 -2.41 -27.25
C ALA A 485 29.30 -2.44 -27.30
N ILE A 486 29.91 -3.63 -27.25
CA ILE A 486 31.37 -3.79 -27.35
C ILE A 486 31.81 -3.71 -28.81
N THR A 487 31.14 -4.42 -29.71
CA THR A 487 31.49 -4.46 -31.14
C THR A 487 31.42 -3.08 -31.80
N SER A 488 30.49 -2.20 -31.38
CA SER A 488 30.39 -0.83 -31.89
C SER A 488 31.55 0.09 -31.48
N THR A 489 32.36 -0.28 -30.48
CA THR A 489 33.50 0.54 -30.00
C THR A 489 34.81 0.28 -30.76
N GLY A 490 34.79 -0.59 -31.79
CA GLY A 490 35.98 -0.99 -32.55
C GLY A 490 36.90 -1.96 -31.79
N ARG A 491 36.51 -2.40 -30.59
CA ARG A 491 37.21 -3.43 -29.81
C ARG A 491 36.87 -4.81 -30.39
N VAL A 492 37.87 -5.50 -30.91
CA VAL A 492 37.73 -6.86 -31.44
C VAL A 492 37.93 -7.85 -30.29
N GLY A 493 36.85 -8.45 -29.79
CA GLY A 493 36.93 -9.60 -28.89
C GLY A 493 37.55 -10.82 -29.60
N LEU A 494 37.78 -11.91 -28.88
CA LEU A 494 38.19 -13.17 -29.50
C LEU A 494 37.08 -13.65 -30.46
N GLY A 495 37.36 -13.73 -31.75
CA GLY A 495 36.39 -14.02 -32.82
C GLY A 495 35.80 -15.44 -32.85
N ASN A 496 35.79 -16.14 -31.71
CA ASN A 496 35.43 -17.56 -31.59
C ASN A 496 34.13 -17.80 -30.78
N ALA A 497 33.17 -16.86 -30.83
CA ALA A 497 31.84 -17.09 -30.24
C ALA A 497 31.15 -18.27 -30.93
N SER A 498 30.82 -19.30 -30.15
CA SER A 498 30.17 -20.51 -30.65
C SER A 498 28.68 -20.29 -30.93
N ALA A 499 28.06 -21.18 -31.70
CA ALA A 499 26.61 -21.16 -31.92
C ALA A 499 25.83 -21.22 -30.58
N LEU A 500 26.34 -21.97 -29.60
CA LEU A 500 25.72 -22.07 -28.27
C LEU A 500 25.85 -20.77 -27.46
N ASP A 501 26.94 -20.01 -27.64
CA ASP A 501 27.10 -18.70 -26.99
C ASP A 501 26.02 -17.71 -27.47
N ARG A 502 25.67 -17.75 -28.76
CA ARG A 502 24.58 -16.94 -29.35
C ARG A 502 23.20 -17.34 -28.83
N VAL A 503 22.92 -18.65 -28.73
CA VAL A 503 21.65 -19.14 -28.17
C VAL A 503 21.48 -18.68 -26.72
N VAL A 504 22.53 -18.77 -25.89
CA VAL A 504 22.45 -18.29 -24.49
C VAL A 504 22.30 -16.77 -24.44
N TRP A 505 22.98 -16.02 -25.33
CA TRP A 505 22.79 -14.58 -25.45
C TRP A 505 21.33 -14.21 -25.72
N ASP A 506 20.70 -14.84 -26.72
CA ASP A 506 19.31 -14.57 -27.11
C ASP A 506 18.30 -14.95 -26.00
N GLU A 507 18.59 -16.01 -25.24
CA GLU A 507 17.80 -16.37 -24.05
C GLU A 507 17.90 -15.33 -22.95
N PHE A 508 19.08 -14.76 -22.69
CA PHE A 508 19.24 -13.67 -21.71
C PHE A 508 18.49 -12.41 -22.14
N GLN A 509 18.54 -12.06 -23.43
CA GLN A 509 17.84 -10.88 -23.95
C GLN A 509 16.31 -11.03 -23.90
N SER A 510 15.79 -12.26 -23.98
CA SER A 510 14.34 -12.52 -23.96
C SER A 510 13.74 -12.70 -22.57
N ASP A 511 14.50 -13.18 -21.58
CA ASP A 511 13.99 -13.42 -20.22
C ASP A 511 15.08 -13.27 -19.13
N TRP A 512 15.46 -12.01 -18.87
CA TRP A 512 16.44 -11.66 -17.84
C TRP A 512 16.06 -12.17 -16.44
N GLU A 513 14.77 -12.13 -16.09
CA GLU A 513 14.28 -12.44 -14.74
C GLU A 513 14.43 -13.92 -14.41
N ARG A 514 14.01 -14.80 -15.32
CA ARG A 514 14.16 -16.25 -15.15
C ARG A 514 15.63 -16.65 -15.11
N LEU A 515 16.44 -16.11 -16.02
CA LEU A 515 17.80 -16.60 -16.24
C LEU A 515 18.77 -16.14 -15.13
N ALA A 516 18.59 -14.92 -14.60
CA ALA A 516 19.33 -14.47 -13.42
C ALA A 516 19.04 -15.34 -12.18
N LEU A 517 17.77 -15.73 -11.99
CA LEU A 517 17.38 -16.61 -10.91
C LEU A 517 17.92 -18.04 -11.10
N GLU A 518 17.85 -18.57 -12.31
CA GLU A 518 18.41 -19.90 -12.66
C GLU A 518 19.91 -19.96 -12.38
N CYS A 519 20.68 -18.95 -12.80
CA CYS A 519 22.12 -18.88 -12.54
C CYS A 519 22.45 -18.79 -11.05
N HIS A 520 21.66 -18.05 -10.27
CA HIS A 520 21.87 -17.98 -8.83
C HIS A 520 21.60 -19.32 -8.16
N LEU A 521 20.51 -20.00 -8.51
CA LEU A 521 20.18 -21.33 -7.97
C LEU A 521 21.23 -22.37 -8.37
N LEU A 522 21.73 -22.34 -9.61
CA LEU A 522 22.85 -23.17 -10.05
C LEU A 522 24.09 -22.92 -9.18
N ARG A 523 24.45 -21.66 -8.94
CA ARG A 523 25.61 -21.28 -8.13
C ARG A 523 25.46 -21.78 -6.70
N GLN A 524 24.29 -21.63 -6.10
CA GLN A 524 23.99 -22.10 -4.75
C GLN A 524 24.09 -23.62 -4.61
N GLN A 525 23.65 -24.39 -5.62
CA GLN A 525 23.77 -25.84 -5.60
C GLN A 525 25.21 -26.32 -5.77
N LEU A 526 26.03 -25.59 -6.54
CA LEU A 526 27.41 -25.95 -6.81
C LEU A 526 28.39 -25.50 -5.72
N ASP A 527 28.05 -24.46 -4.97
CA ASP A 527 28.88 -23.86 -3.93
C ASP A 527 28.04 -23.58 -2.67
N LYS A 528 28.04 -24.54 -1.74
CA LYS A 528 27.24 -24.49 -0.50
C LYS A 528 27.67 -23.36 0.45
N ASP A 529 28.89 -22.84 0.29
CA ASP A 529 29.46 -21.78 1.14
C ASP A 529 29.17 -20.36 0.59
N SER A 530 28.57 -20.23 -0.60
CA SER A 530 28.32 -18.93 -1.27
C SER A 530 27.22 -18.04 -0.66
N LEU A 531 26.61 -18.45 0.46
CA LEU A 531 25.52 -17.72 1.12
C LEU A 531 25.99 -16.50 1.94
N GLU A 532 27.27 -16.39 2.26
CA GLU A 532 27.82 -15.34 3.13
C GLU A 532 28.13 -14.02 2.39
N ASP A 533 28.19 -14.01 1.05
CA ASP A 533 28.60 -12.82 0.26
C ASP A 533 27.44 -11.93 -0.23
N LEU A 534 26.20 -12.15 0.24
CA LEU A 534 25.01 -11.39 -0.17
C LEU A 534 24.71 -10.17 0.72
N GLU A 535 25.69 -9.59 1.40
CA GLU A 535 25.48 -8.36 2.19
C GLU A 535 25.41 -7.11 1.29
N PRO A 536 24.28 -6.39 1.20
CA PRO A 536 24.33 -4.96 0.97
C PRO A 536 24.86 -4.28 2.23
N GLU A 537 25.69 -3.24 2.08
CA GLU A 537 26.32 -2.43 3.14
C GLU A 537 25.34 -1.65 4.06
N ASN A 538 24.17 -2.19 4.40
CA ASN A 538 23.19 -1.55 5.29
C ASN A 538 22.37 -2.57 6.13
N ASP A 539 23.00 -3.66 6.59
CA ASP A 539 22.34 -4.80 7.20
C ASP A 539 22.40 -4.80 8.75
N GLU A 540 21.90 -3.74 9.40
CA GLU A 540 21.84 -3.67 10.88
C GLU A 540 20.48 -4.12 11.48
N LEU A 541 19.57 -4.71 10.70
CA LEU A 541 18.17 -4.92 11.14
C LEU A 541 17.52 -6.26 10.72
N LEU A 542 18.21 -7.40 10.81
CA LEU A 542 17.59 -8.73 10.61
C LEU A 542 17.68 -9.61 11.88
N PRO A 543 16.56 -9.86 12.59
CA PRO A 543 16.49 -10.91 13.62
C PRO A 543 16.55 -12.32 13.00
N SER A 544 17.13 -13.28 13.73
CA SER A 544 17.46 -14.65 13.29
C SER A 544 16.26 -15.60 13.03
N ASN A 545 15.01 -15.11 13.07
CA ASN A 545 13.82 -15.96 13.15
C ASN A 545 12.88 -15.80 11.93
N PHE A 546 13.25 -16.38 10.78
CA PHE A 546 12.40 -16.38 9.57
C PHE A 546 11.75 -17.74 9.29
N THR A 547 10.54 -17.75 8.72
CA THR A 547 9.91 -18.94 8.14
C THR A 547 10.56 -19.30 6.79
N GLY A 548 10.51 -20.57 6.38
CA GLY A 548 11.18 -21.06 5.16
C GLY A 548 10.66 -20.42 3.86
N GLU A 549 9.37 -20.13 3.77
CA GLU A 549 8.73 -19.55 2.58
C GLU A 549 9.01 -18.04 2.44
N THR A 550 8.92 -17.28 3.53
CA THR A 550 9.27 -15.85 3.56
C THR A 550 10.75 -15.64 3.25
N ARG A 551 11.63 -16.52 3.76
CA ARG A 551 13.05 -16.54 3.40
C ARG A 551 13.23 -16.71 1.89
N GLN A 552 12.54 -17.65 1.24
CA GLN A 552 12.68 -17.87 -0.21
C GLN A 552 12.23 -16.67 -1.05
N VAL A 553 11.12 -16.01 -0.71
CA VAL A 553 10.62 -14.85 -1.45
C VAL A 553 11.58 -13.66 -1.31
N LEU A 554 12.01 -13.37 -0.07
CA LEU A 554 12.97 -12.30 0.22
C LEU A 554 14.33 -12.57 -0.45
N THR A 555 14.83 -13.80 -0.36
CA THR A 555 16.06 -14.21 -1.05
C THR A 555 15.92 -14.02 -2.56
N THR A 556 14.82 -14.48 -3.17
CA THR A 556 14.58 -14.32 -4.61
C THR A 556 14.55 -12.85 -5.04
N GLN A 557 13.89 -11.97 -4.28
CA GLN A 557 13.82 -10.56 -4.60
C GLN A 557 15.18 -9.85 -4.40
N ARG A 558 15.92 -10.20 -3.34
CA ARG A 558 17.30 -9.70 -3.08
C ARG A 558 18.25 -10.09 -4.21
N ILE A 559 18.22 -11.34 -4.65
CA ILE A 559 19.04 -11.83 -5.78
C ILE A 559 18.79 -10.99 -7.03
N LYS A 560 17.50 -10.77 -7.36
CA LYS A 560 17.07 -10.00 -8.53
C LYS A 560 17.60 -8.56 -8.48
N GLN A 561 17.39 -7.86 -7.36
CA GLN A 561 17.85 -6.48 -7.20
C GLN A 561 19.38 -6.37 -7.15
N HIS A 562 20.05 -7.30 -6.47
CA HIS A 562 21.50 -7.35 -6.41
C HIS A 562 22.14 -7.57 -7.79
N PHE A 563 21.57 -8.49 -8.58
CA PHE A 563 22.00 -8.70 -9.96
C PHE A 563 21.89 -7.42 -10.80
N PHE A 564 20.71 -6.79 -10.81
CA PHE A 564 20.49 -5.55 -11.57
C PHE A 564 21.44 -4.45 -11.12
N ARG A 565 21.59 -4.22 -9.80
CA ARG A 565 22.49 -3.21 -9.25
C ARG A 565 23.93 -3.44 -9.72
N ARG A 566 24.46 -4.66 -9.56
CA ARG A 566 25.83 -4.98 -9.99
C ARG A 566 26.01 -4.83 -11.49
N ALA A 567 25.02 -5.25 -12.29
CA ALA A 567 25.09 -5.13 -13.74
C ALA A 567 25.19 -3.67 -14.18
N VAL A 568 24.30 -2.81 -13.68
CA VAL A 568 24.31 -1.37 -13.98
C VAL A 568 25.56 -0.68 -13.45
N LEU A 569 25.92 -0.86 -12.18
CA LEU A 569 27.12 -0.19 -11.63
C LEU A 569 28.38 -0.62 -12.37
N SER A 570 28.52 -1.91 -12.71
CA SER A 570 29.70 -2.39 -13.44
C SER A 570 29.77 -1.88 -14.88
N SER A 571 28.63 -1.62 -15.55
CA SER A 571 28.61 -1.09 -16.91
C SER A 571 29.04 0.38 -16.97
N TYR A 572 28.80 1.15 -15.90
CA TYR A 572 29.23 2.53 -15.73
C TYR A 572 30.56 2.68 -14.97
N GLY A 573 31.34 1.61 -14.83
CA GLY A 573 32.62 1.67 -14.11
C GLY A 573 32.51 2.08 -12.64
N SER A 574 31.34 1.87 -12.01
CA SER A 574 30.97 2.32 -10.67
C SER A 574 31.09 3.83 -10.49
N ARG A 575 30.63 4.59 -11.50
CA ARG A 575 30.53 6.05 -11.45
C ARG A 575 29.14 6.51 -11.85
N CYS A 576 28.68 7.61 -11.27
CA CYS A 576 27.45 8.25 -11.72
C CYS A 576 27.64 8.79 -13.14
N CYS A 577 26.75 8.46 -14.06
CA CYS A 577 26.86 8.87 -15.46
C CYS A 577 26.68 10.38 -15.70
N MET A 578 26.20 11.13 -14.71
CA MET A 578 25.96 12.58 -14.79
C MET A 578 27.02 13.41 -14.07
N SER A 579 27.49 12.98 -12.89
CA SER A 579 28.49 13.73 -12.09
C SER A 579 29.87 13.09 -12.03
N GLY A 580 30.00 11.83 -12.45
CA GLY A 580 31.22 11.05 -12.26
C GLY A 580 31.50 10.66 -10.80
N LEU A 581 30.57 10.86 -9.86
CA LEU A 581 30.70 10.43 -8.46
C LEU A 581 31.00 8.93 -8.40
N SER A 582 32.01 8.51 -7.64
CA SER A 582 32.47 7.10 -7.60
C SER A 582 32.37 6.43 -6.23
N ASP A 583 31.77 7.09 -5.23
CA ASP A 583 31.52 6.48 -3.92
C ASP A 583 30.32 5.55 -4.01
N SER A 584 30.56 4.23 -3.92
CA SER A 584 29.55 3.18 -4.08
C SER A 584 28.34 3.32 -3.16
N ARG A 585 28.52 3.91 -1.97
CA ARG A 585 27.46 4.12 -0.97
C ARG A 585 26.46 5.18 -1.41
N LEU A 586 26.88 6.07 -2.30
CA LEU A 586 26.06 7.16 -2.84
C LEU A 586 25.52 6.87 -4.24
N LEU A 587 25.83 5.70 -4.81
CA LEU A 587 25.39 5.29 -6.13
C LEU A 587 24.13 4.42 -6.07
N ILE A 588 23.22 4.69 -7.00
CA ILE A 588 21.96 3.98 -7.19
C ILE A 588 21.93 3.46 -8.63
N ALA A 589 21.50 2.20 -8.79
CA ALA A 589 21.12 1.66 -10.08
C ALA A 589 19.66 2.06 -10.33
N SER A 590 19.48 3.21 -10.97
CA SER A 590 18.18 3.82 -11.22
C SER A 590 17.52 3.15 -12.42
N HIS A 591 16.20 2.93 -12.35
CA HIS A 591 15.42 2.41 -13.48
C HIS A 591 14.90 3.55 -14.34
N ILE A 592 15.11 3.48 -15.66
CA ILE A 592 14.59 4.49 -16.58
C ILE A 592 13.06 4.43 -16.62
N VAL A 593 12.51 3.23 -16.81
CA VAL A 593 11.09 2.93 -16.62
C VAL A 593 10.93 2.26 -15.26
N PRO A 594 10.08 2.79 -14.35
CA PRO A 594 9.93 2.28 -13.00
C PRO A 594 9.64 0.79 -12.92
N TRP A 595 10.20 0.14 -11.90
CA TRP A 595 10.07 -1.30 -11.64
C TRP A 595 8.62 -1.83 -11.63
N SER A 596 7.65 -1.01 -11.20
CA SER A 596 6.23 -1.37 -11.16
C SER A 596 5.58 -1.40 -12.54
N LYS A 597 6.08 -0.62 -13.52
CA LYS A 597 5.45 -0.36 -14.81
C LYS A 597 5.90 -1.27 -15.97
N ASP A 598 7.03 -1.97 -15.86
CA ASP A 598 7.51 -2.90 -16.89
C ASP A 598 8.13 -4.15 -16.27
N LYS A 599 7.31 -5.20 -16.10
CA LYS A 599 7.73 -6.46 -15.45
C LYS A 599 8.81 -7.19 -16.25
N SER A 600 8.70 -7.19 -17.58
CA SER A 600 9.63 -7.87 -18.50
C SER A 600 11.05 -7.32 -18.45
N ASN A 601 11.21 -6.02 -18.20
CA ASN A 601 12.50 -5.33 -18.26
C ASN A 601 13.09 -4.97 -16.88
N ARG A 602 12.58 -5.53 -15.79
CA ARG A 602 13.05 -5.24 -14.41
C ARG A 602 14.53 -5.48 -14.20
N LEU A 603 15.04 -6.56 -14.79
CA LEU A 603 16.44 -6.98 -14.70
C LEU A 603 17.26 -6.67 -15.95
N ASN A 604 16.65 -6.01 -16.94
CA ASN A 604 17.32 -5.60 -18.16
C ASN A 604 18.21 -4.39 -17.86
N PRO A 605 19.56 -4.50 -17.89
CA PRO A 605 20.44 -3.39 -17.52
C PRO A 605 20.34 -2.20 -18.50
N SER A 606 19.81 -2.38 -19.71
CA SER A 606 19.49 -1.28 -20.64
C SER A 606 18.32 -0.41 -20.18
N ASN A 607 17.55 -0.87 -19.18
CA ASN A 607 16.59 -0.02 -18.44
C ASN A 607 17.24 0.65 -17.21
N GLY A 608 18.58 0.68 -17.13
CA GLY A 608 19.32 1.14 -15.96
C GLY A 608 20.23 2.32 -16.24
N LEU A 609 20.30 3.26 -15.29
CA LEU A 609 21.31 4.32 -15.21
C LEU A 609 22.05 4.23 -13.87
N CYS A 610 23.37 4.40 -13.87
CA CYS A 610 24.11 4.58 -12.64
C CYS A 610 24.06 6.06 -12.21
N LEU A 611 23.30 6.37 -11.16
CA LEU A 611 23.07 7.74 -10.70
C LEU A 611 23.56 7.93 -9.27
N SER A 612 23.88 9.18 -8.91
CA SER A 612 24.02 9.55 -7.50
C SER A 612 22.64 9.55 -6.85
N ALA A 613 22.56 9.39 -5.52
CA ALA A 613 21.28 9.39 -4.81
C ALA A 613 20.41 10.65 -5.08
N ILE A 614 21.05 11.80 -5.29
CA ILE A 614 20.37 13.05 -5.61
C ILE A 614 19.87 13.06 -7.06
N HIS A 615 20.68 12.58 -8.00
CA HIS A 615 20.29 12.51 -9.41
C HIS A 615 19.20 11.48 -9.65
N ASP A 616 19.30 10.31 -9.02
CA ASP A 616 18.26 9.29 -9.02
C ASP A 616 16.92 9.88 -8.58
N ARG A 617 16.91 10.55 -7.41
CA ARG A 617 15.68 11.14 -6.90
C ARG A 617 15.12 12.25 -7.78
N ALA A 618 15.98 13.02 -8.44
CA ALA A 618 15.56 14.05 -9.40
C ALA A 618 15.01 13.43 -10.69
N PHE A 619 15.64 12.36 -11.18
CA PHE A 619 15.23 11.64 -12.38
C PHE A 619 13.86 10.98 -12.16
N ASP A 620 13.69 10.24 -11.07
CA ASP A 620 12.42 9.59 -10.67
C ASP A 620 11.25 10.56 -10.51
N LYS A 621 11.54 11.81 -10.13
CA LYS A 621 10.53 12.87 -9.98
C LYS A 621 10.29 13.66 -11.26
N GLY A 622 10.91 13.27 -12.36
CA GLY A 622 10.79 13.96 -13.64
C GLY A 622 11.43 15.34 -13.65
N LEU A 623 12.28 15.66 -12.67
CA LEU A 623 12.95 16.95 -12.60
C LEU A 623 14.13 17.01 -13.57
N ILE A 624 14.74 15.86 -13.88
CA ILE A 624 15.75 15.69 -14.92
C ILE A 624 15.42 14.48 -15.81
N SER A 625 15.89 14.49 -17.06
CA SER A 625 15.76 13.36 -18.00
C SER A 625 16.92 13.38 -19.01
N LEU A 626 16.88 12.55 -20.06
CA LEU A 626 17.85 12.52 -21.15
C LEU A 626 17.18 12.73 -22.50
N SER A 627 17.81 13.50 -23.39
CA SER A 627 17.41 13.65 -24.79
C SER A 627 17.77 12.42 -25.62
N ASP A 628 17.35 12.38 -26.88
CA ASP A 628 17.77 11.31 -27.82
C ASP A 628 19.28 11.32 -28.09
N ASP A 629 19.94 12.47 -27.96
CA ASP A 629 21.39 12.58 -28.07
C ASP A 629 22.11 12.38 -26.73
N TRP A 630 21.45 11.79 -25.73
CA TRP A 630 22.02 11.46 -24.41
C TRP A 630 22.48 12.70 -23.62
N ARG A 631 21.82 13.85 -23.85
CA ARG A 631 22.08 15.07 -23.10
C ARG A 631 21.08 15.23 -21.97
N ILE A 632 21.56 15.73 -20.82
CA ILE A 632 20.72 15.92 -19.64
C ILE A 632 19.74 17.06 -19.89
N LEU A 633 18.48 16.78 -19.60
CA LEU A 633 17.35 17.69 -19.67
C LEU A 633 16.98 18.09 -18.24
N VAL A 634 16.66 19.37 -18.04
CA VAL A 634 16.21 19.90 -16.75
C VAL A 634 14.79 20.45 -16.92
N SER A 635 13.91 20.10 -15.99
CA SER A 635 12.50 20.53 -16.02
C SER A 635 12.35 22.05 -15.84
N ASP A 636 11.24 22.60 -16.32
CA ASP A 636 10.92 24.03 -16.14
C ASP A 636 10.78 24.43 -14.67
N GLU A 637 10.33 23.49 -13.84
CA GLU A 637 10.25 23.68 -12.39
C GLU A 637 11.64 23.92 -11.78
N LEU A 638 12.65 23.13 -12.15
CA LEU A 638 14.01 23.35 -11.63
C LEU A 638 14.64 24.64 -12.19
N ARG A 639 14.38 24.99 -13.45
CA ARG A 639 14.91 26.22 -14.08
C ARG A 639 14.45 27.49 -13.36
N THR A 640 13.22 27.49 -12.84
CA THR A 640 12.60 28.67 -12.22
C THR A 640 12.88 28.79 -10.72
N ARG A 641 13.47 27.79 -10.07
CA ARG A 641 13.77 27.82 -8.63
C ARG A 641 14.97 28.68 -8.29
N ASP A 642 14.74 29.71 -7.48
CA ASP A 642 15.78 30.58 -6.92
C ASP A 642 16.38 30.00 -5.62
N GLU A 643 17.02 28.84 -5.73
CA GLU A 643 17.70 28.19 -4.61
C GLU A 643 19.18 27.97 -4.95
N SER A 644 20.08 28.36 -4.04
CA SER A 644 21.53 28.30 -4.28
C SER A 644 22.02 26.88 -4.58
N PHE A 645 21.46 25.87 -3.91
CA PHE A 645 21.82 24.46 -4.15
C PHE A 645 21.39 23.98 -5.54
N VAL A 646 20.16 24.30 -5.96
CA VAL A 646 19.65 23.93 -7.29
C VAL A 646 20.49 24.55 -8.39
N LYS A 647 20.84 25.84 -8.26
CA LYS A 647 21.70 26.57 -9.19
C LYS A 647 23.11 26.00 -9.28
N ALA A 648 23.63 25.46 -8.20
CA ALA A 648 24.99 24.89 -8.16
C ALA A 648 25.05 23.44 -8.65
N ILE A 649 24.00 22.64 -8.45
CA ILE A 649 24.02 21.19 -8.68
C ILE A 649 23.28 20.76 -9.93
N PHE A 650 22.07 21.27 -10.18
CA PHE A 650 21.22 20.76 -11.26
C PHE A 650 21.32 21.58 -12.54
N LEU A 651 21.27 22.91 -12.46
CA LEU A 651 21.31 23.76 -13.66
C LEU A 651 22.59 23.59 -14.48
N PRO A 652 23.79 23.40 -13.90
CA PRO A 652 24.99 23.19 -14.70
C PRO A 652 24.99 21.89 -15.50
N LEU A 653 24.16 20.90 -15.13
CA LEU A 653 24.05 19.63 -15.85
C LEU A 653 23.31 19.78 -17.18
N GLU A 654 22.47 20.81 -17.33
CA GLU A 654 21.63 20.98 -18.51
C GLU A 654 22.45 20.99 -19.81
N GLY A 655 22.07 20.14 -20.75
CA GLY A 655 22.74 19.99 -22.03
C GLY A 655 24.06 19.21 -21.99
N GLN A 656 24.58 18.84 -20.81
CA GLN A 656 25.76 18.00 -20.70
C GLN A 656 25.47 16.58 -21.20
N GLN A 657 26.44 15.96 -21.86
CA GLN A 657 26.33 14.59 -22.32
C GLN A 657 26.67 13.64 -21.15
N ILE A 658 25.85 12.61 -20.95
CA ILE A 658 26.18 11.61 -19.93
C ILE A 658 27.38 10.76 -20.35
N GLU A 659 28.09 10.24 -19.36
CA GLU A 659 29.08 9.19 -19.59
C GLU A 659 28.33 7.90 -19.96
N MET A 660 28.53 7.43 -21.19
CA MET A 660 27.86 6.23 -21.69
C MET A 660 28.46 4.97 -21.06
N PRO A 661 27.66 3.95 -20.75
CA PRO A 661 28.18 2.72 -20.17
C PRO A 661 28.99 1.94 -21.21
N GLU A 662 29.95 1.14 -20.74
CA GLU A 662 30.77 0.28 -21.60
C GLU A 662 29.94 -0.86 -22.23
N ARG A 663 28.79 -1.21 -21.61
CA ARG A 663 27.89 -2.30 -21.99
C ARG A 663 26.45 -1.93 -21.67
N PHE A 664 25.49 -2.65 -22.26
CA PHE A 664 24.06 -2.44 -22.01
C PHE A 664 23.67 -0.97 -22.18
N LYS A 665 23.94 -0.42 -23.37
CA LYS A 665 23.52 0.94 -23.72
C LYS A 665 22.03 1.09 -23.37
N PRO A 666 21.63 2.19 -22.71
CA PRO A 666 20.23 2.38 -22.41
C PRO A 666 19.38 2.39 -23.68
N ASP A 667 18.16 1.84 -23.60
CA ASP A 667 17.26 1.82 -24.75
C ASP A 667 16.54 3.17 -24.89
N HIS A 668 16.49 3.70 -26.11
CA HIS A 668 15.73 4.90 -26.43
C HIS A 668 14.24 4.72 -26.12
N ALA A 669 13.68 3.52 -26.29
CA ALA A 669 12.27 3.26 -25.99
C ALA A 669 11.94 3.51 -24.51
N PHE A 670 12.86 3.18 -23.59
CA PHE A 670 12.68 3.45 -22.17
C PHE A 670 12.75 4.95 -21.88
N LEU A 671 13.69 5.67 -22.50
CA LEU A 671 13.80 7.12 -22.34
C LEU A 671 12.59 7.86 -22.91
N LEU A 672 12.06 7.43 -24.05
CA LEU A 672 10.84 7.97 -24.61
C LEU A 672 9.65 7.81 -23.65
N ARG A 673 9.50 6.63 -23.03
CA ARG A 673 8.50 6.42 -21.97
C ARG A 673 8.75 7.31 -20.76
N HIS A 674 9.99 7.42 -20.28
CA HIS A 674 10.32 8.29 -19.15
C HIS A 674 9.95 9.76 -19.45
N ARG A 675 10.32 10.26 -20.65
CA ARG A 675 9.96 11.62 -21.07
C ARG A 675 8.45 11.82 -21.21
N GLY A 676 7.72 10.84 -21.74
CA GLY A 676 6.27 10.94 -21.93
C GLY A 676 5.43 10.73 -20.67
N GLU A 677 5.91 9.96 -19.69
CA GLU A 677 5.14 9.56 -18.51
C GLU A 677 5.60 10.20 -17.20
N ILE A 678 6.84 10.70 -17.13
CA ILE A 678 7.47 11.11 -15.86
C ILE A 678 8.07 12.52 -15.94
N PHE A 679 8.76 12.85 -17.03
CA PHE A 679 9.48 14.13 -17.13
C PHE A 679 8.55 15.37 -17.15
N LEU A 680 8.95 16.42 -16.43
CA LEU A 680 8.12 17.61 -16.16
C LEU A 680 8.51 18.86 -16.99
N GLY A 681 9.21 18.70 -18.11
CA GLY A 681 9.54 19.83 -18.99
C GLY A 681 8.63 19.93 -20.22
N SER A 682 8.54 21.13 -20.79
CA SER A 682 7.58 21.48 -21.84
C SER A 682 8.04 21.25 -23.30
N ASP A 683 9.31 20.89 -23.54
CA ASP A 683 9.89 20.78 -24.90
C ASP A 683 10.60 19.43 -25.15
N PHE A 684 9.91 18.37 -25.63
CA PHE A 684 10.53 17.10 -26.07
C PHE A 684 9.91 16.50 -27.32
#